data_AF-A0A9D5DTR1-F1
#
_entry.id   AF-A0A9D5DTR1-F1
#
_cell.length_a   1.000
_cell.length_b   1.000
_cell.length_c   1.000
_cell.angle_alpha   90.00
_cell.angle_beta   90.00
_cell.angle_gamma   90.00
#
_symmetry.space_group_name_H-M   'P 1'
#
loop_
_entity.id
_entity.type
_entity.pdbx_description
1 polymer ?
#
loop_
_entity_poly.entity_id
_entity_poly.type
_entity_poly.pdbx_seq_one_letter_code
_entity_poly.pdbx_strand_id
1 'polypeptide(L)'
;MKIVDYEKKYAKATAKMWNESRENFGGDDKVESAEDRDKDERNSGNLSTMLALQEDKVVGYCGLAEFKTDKDALYIPLLNAHPQHIGKGIGKQLVLEAIKRTYKAGWPRLDLHTWPGNTKAVPLYKRCGFFWEEREETTHLMNFIPLVLQHPFIKRSVTETNWYQALKRDLMVKPDVEKENEFSVFTYRFEFEHDEVSVGIEHSSRKVYKIETAEAIVEYLLPHKQLFPNHPYEATLKIHNKKNCPLSIHVTETVDNRLHMKMAVDDVLEKNEQKTYRFPFIISEVRKEDEAISDGVTYPMARMPLFMDGIACPLACGYSIKKPFALQAKPQLEQGKVFFQLKNHLSTSQQVNVRVKDHPLIQWNNQREMNVSLAATGVESFTLTCKQKRAGVVPLIIELASESKDGHGSLRYTEQVPFLVESDDTIGFFEKERSLVVVNGRRQLVFDYETYFVTMKQFGQDEPWTMLYPSFNEPVSNELAQTGWTSLKPEVTDNGVLITINYPIHNGDAQLTIVYEWEKNGIIEASYVLKNKSRNVLDLKQLIIPFYFQPDSIYLPIKGEVVHVSQINQVWIQDLPLDKLSDPWVFMNWASSSLGVEGKDGAECLEIDDDLCVRWTLDPLQVGEESTSKKLLLYSNVDNSIDQFMARKHTKPVVKPLKQVAFAAHGFYHRGGEVNVALQTNPNQPDHGIITIVDDKSVTYPYEPMKGTETIQHKLNQPDQPVTTLAVTVQGKSIRSTHYLQALYVGEKTVTTQIVQENGVDVHLVDNGVFTFKAANSFYPSLYSIKTKREWLHHSFPTAGAKSWWNPWGGGLMTIPANLQLRTVYEQKRQTNFVTRVDNWNQKWTGIRISITFSDHPIWKNATISQYFLTLPGCMLLTHYTELEDRQDRIDEQEWLMGCFFNRDQLFLYPTDSNQLSFQLGERTQTFAGNQLEKVARLYCEETDETLLLARPKHQRKPEFYENKDVFSYMSRETIDWHGPAVSQPHSFVWAKGLARAEGWEWLSSLQFKEE
;
A
#
# COMPACT_ATOMS: atom_id res chain seq x y z
N MET A 1 -11.14 -2.29 -40.21
CA MET A 1 -10.69 -2.77 -38.88
C MET A 1 -11.67 -3.83 -38.41
N LYS A 2 -11.19 -4.94 -37.86
CA LYS A 2 -12.02 -6.02 -37.32
C LYS A 2 -11.57 -6.32 -35.88
N ILE A 3 -12.51 -6.55 -34.96
CA ILE A 3 -12.18 -7.09 -33.64
C ILE A 3 -12.28 -8.61 -33.71
N VAL A 4 -11.24 -9.30 -33.24
CA VAL A 4 -11.17 -10.76 -33.15
C VAL A 4 -10.66 -11.18 -31.78
N ASP A 5 -10.89 -12.42 -31.40
CA ASP A 5 -10.26 -12.99 -30.22
C ASP A 5 -8.81 -13.39 -30.51
N TYR A 6 -7.96 -13.30 -29.48
CA TYR A 6 -6.60 -13.79 -29.54
C TYR A 6 -6.59 -15.29 -29.83
N GLU A 7 -5.68 -15.67 -30.72
CA GLU A 7 -5.32 -17.04 -31.03
C GLU A 7 -3.80 -17.06 -31.19
N LYS A 8 -3.15 -18.19 -30.90
CA LYS A 8 -1.67 -18.33 -31.00
C LYS A 8 -1.09 -17.83 -32.33
N LYS A 9 -1.83 -17.92 -33.44
CA LYS A 9 -1.40 -17.40 -34.76
C LYS A 9 -1.12 -15.89 -34.76
N TYR A 10 -1.71 -15.13 -33.83
CA TYR A 10 -1.52 -13.68 -33.69
C TYR A 10 -0.38 -13.30 -32.73
N ALA A 11 0.22 -14.26 -32.01
CA ALA A 11 1.23 -14.00 -30.97
C ALA A 11 2.34 -13.05 -31.45
N LYS A 12 2.91 -13.32 -32.64
CA LYS A 12 3.95 -12.47 -33.24
C LYS A 12 3.49 -11.04 -33.55
N ALA A 13 2.26 -10.88 -34.04
CA ALA A 13 1.72 -9.57 -34.37
C ALA A 13 1.37 -8.78 -33.10
N THR A 14 0.88 -9.47 -32.06
CA THR A 14 0.59 -8.88 -30.74
C THR A 14 1.88 -8.46 -30.03
N ALA A 15 2.91 -9.31 -29.97
CA ALA A 15 4.21 -9.00 -29.39
C ALA A 15 4.84 -7.77 -30.08
N LYS A 16 4.74 -7.70 -31.42
CA LYS A 16 5.18 -6.52 -32.18
C LYS A 16 4.44 -5.26 -31.75
N MET A 17 3.11 -5.30 -31.65
CA MET A 17 2.32 -4.16 -31.19
C MET A 17 2.70 -3.73 -29.77
N TRP A 18 2.94 -4.70 -28.89
CA TRP A 18 3.38 -4.47 -27.51
C TRP A 18 4.71 -3.73 -27.46
N ASN A 19 5.73 -4.25 -28.15
CA ASN A 19 7.04 -3.62 -28.28
C ASN A 19 6.96 -2.21 -28.87
N GLU A 20 6.14 -2.00 -29.91
CA GLU A 20 5.96 -0.68 -30.54
C GLU A 20 5.16 0.31 -29.67
N SER A 21 4.50 -0.16 -28.60
CA SER A 21 3.62 0.63 -27.72
C SER A 21 4.12 0.77 -26.27
N ARG A 22 5.28 0.17 -25.93
CA ARG A 22 5.89 0.19 -24.58
C ARG A 22 6.02 1.59 -23.97
N GLU A 23 6.20 2.59 -24.81
CA GLU A 23 6.21 4.02 -24.45
C GLU A 23 4.95 4.50 -23.73
N ASN A 24 3.80 3.86 -23.96
CA ASN A 24 2.56 4.20 -23.27
C ASN A 24 2.55 3.72 -21.81
N PHE A 25 3.46 2.83 -21.44
CA PHE A 25 3.56 2.17 -20.14
C PHE A 25 4.90 2.47 -19.44
N GLY A 26 5.40 3.70 -19.60
CA GLY A 26 6.65 4.15 -18.97
C GLY A 26 7.91 3.97 -19.85
N GLY A 27 7.86 3.11 -20.87
CA GLY A 27 8.97 2.87 -21.79
C GLY A 27 9.93 1.79 -21.31
N ASP A 28 9.42 0.63 -20.90
CA ASP A 28 10.24 -0.54 -20.54
C ASP A 28 11.11 -1.00 -21.73
N ASP A 29 12.31 -1.48 -21.45
CA ASP A 29 13.28 -1.97 -22.43
C ASP A 29 13.09 -3.45 -22.78
N LYS A 30 12.28 -4.19 -22.01
CA LYS A 30 11.97 -5.60 -22.30
C LYS A 30 11.34 -5.71 -23.70
N VAL A 31 11.97 -6.51 -24.56
CA VAL A 31 11.45 -6.85 -25.88
C VAL A 31 10.81 -8.21 -25.80
N GLU A 32 9.54 -8.28 -26.16
CA GLU A 32 8.75 -9.49 -26.08
C GLU A 32 8.78 -10.27 -27.40
N SER A 33 8.99 -11.58 -27.32
CA SER A 33 8.89 -12.51 -28.44
C SER A 33 7.46 -13.02 -28.66
N ALA A 34 7.24 -13.78 -29.74
CA ALA A 34 5.94 -14.42 -29.96
C ALA A 34 5.67 -15.53 -28.93
N GLU A 35 6.73 -16.23 -28.52
CA GLU A 35 6.68 -17.26 -27.49
C GLU A 35 6.35 -16.67 -26.12
N ASP A 36 6.97 -15.55 -25.75
CA ASP A 36 6.68 -14.83 -24.50
C ASP A 36 5.21 -14.38 -24.49
N ARG A 37 4.75 -13.74 -25.58
CA ARG A 37 3.35 -13.32 -25.68
C ARG A 37 2.37 -14.48 -25.55
N ASP A 38 2.66 -15.62 -26.18
CA ASP A 38 1.79 -16.80 -26.06
C ASP A 38 1.81 -17.39 -24.64
N LYS A 39 2.94 -17.31 -23.93
CA LYS A 39 3.05 -17.69 -22.50
C LYS A 39 2.21 -16.75 -21.64
N ASP A 40 2.38 -15.43 -21.81
CA ASP A 40 1.67 -14.40 -21.04
C ASP A 40 0.15 -14.48 -21.25
N GLU A 41 -0.33 -14.68 -22.48
CA GLU A 41 -1.76 -14.83 -22.75
C GLU A 41 -2.36 -16.06 -22.05
N ARG A 42 -1.62 -17.18 -22.00
CA ARG A 42 -2.08 -18.40 -21.30
C ARG A 42 -2.12 -18.23 -19.78
N ASN A 43 -1.30 -17.35 -19.25
CA ASN A 43 -1.21 -17.07 -17.81
C ASN A 43 -2.08 -15.88 -17.38
N SER A 44 -2.60 -15.09 -18.32
CA SER A 44 -3.30 -13.82 -18.04
C SER A 44 -4.54 -13.92 -17.15
N GLY A 45 -5.16 -15.09 -17.05
CA GLY A 45 -6.46 -15.26 -16.39
C GLY A 45 -7.62 -14.55 -17.10
N ASN A 46 -7.43 -14.08 -18.33
CA ASN A 46 -8.49 -13.46 -19.13
C ASN A 46 -9.53 -14.50 -19.55
N LEU A 47 -10.81 -14.15 -19.42
CA LEU A 47 -11.91 -14.88 -20.06
C LEU A 47 -11.82 -14.75 -21.59
N SER A 48 -11.34 -13.60 -22.07
CA SER A 48 -11.11 -13.33 -23.48
C SER A 48 -10.11 -12.19 -23.66
N THR A 49 -9.21 -12.31 -24.64
CA THR A 49 -8.36 -11.23 -25.13
C THR A 49 -8.85 -10.80 -26.51
N MET A 50 -9.28 -9.54 -26.65
CA MET A 50 -9.76 -8.97 -27.91
C MET A 50 -8.66 -8.17 -28.61
N LEU A 51 -8.45 -8.43 -29.90
CA LEU A 51 -7.49 -7.74 -30.75
C LEU A 51 -8.20 -6.90 -31.80
N ALA A 52 -7.77 -5.66 -31.99
CA ALA A 52 -8.16 -4.84 -33.14
C ALA A 52 -7.18 -5.09 -34.29
N LEU A 53 -7.67 -5.70 -35.37
CA LEU A 53 -6.91 -5.98 -36.59
C LEU A 53 -7.16 -4.93 -37.67
N GLN A 54 -6.08 -4.47 -38.28
CA GLN A 54 -6.09 -3.73 -39.53
C GLN A 54 -5.15 -4.44 -40.50
N GLU A 55 -5.73 -5.06 -41.54
CA GLU A 55 -5.01 -6.04 -42.37
C GLU A 55 -4.44 -7.17 -41.48
N ASP A 56 -3.16 -7.50 -41.61
CA ASP A 56 -2.48 -8.51 -40.80
C ASP A 56 -1.79 -7.93 -39.54
N LYS A 57 -2.06 -6.67 -39.20
CA LYS A 57 -1.45 -5.99 -38.04
C LYS A 57 -2.42 -5.89 -36.88
N VAL A 58 -1.95 -6.24 -35.70
CA VAL A 58 -2.60 -5.92 -34.43
C VAL A 58 -2.33 -4.44 -34.13
N VAL A 59 -3.39 -3.65 -34.01
CA VAL A 59 -3.31 -2.20 -33.73
C VAL A 59 -3.96 -1.82 -32.40
N GLY A 60 -4.56 -2.78 -31.69
CA GLY A 60 -5.09 -2.61 -30.35
C GLY A 60 -5.36 -3.95 -29.67
N TYR A 61 -5.43 -3.89 -28.35
CA TYR A 61 -5.52 -5.04 -27.44
C TYR A 61 -6.41 -4.68 -26.26
N CYS A 62 -7.29 -5.58 -25.85
CA CYS A 62 -8.13 -5.44 -24.66
C CYS A 62 -8.35 -6.80 -24.00
N GLY A 63 -7.89 -6.96 -22.77
CA GLY A 63 -8.25 -8.11 -21.94
C GLY A 63 -9.64 -7.94 -21.34
N LEU A 64 -10.34 -9.05 -21.12
CA LEU A 64 -11.59 -9.14 -20.38
C LEU A 64 -11.48 -10.32 -19.41
N ALA A 65 -11.60 -10.04 -18.12
CA ALA A 65 -11.50 -11.02 -17.04
C ALA A 65 -12.70 -10.89 -16.09
N GLU A 66 -12.83 -11.80 -15.14
CA GLU A 66 -13.71 -11.59 -13.99
C GLU A 66 -13.06 -10.60 -13.01
N PHE A 67 -13.87 -9.76 -12.34
CA PHE A 67 -13.35 -8.84 -11.34
C PHE A 67 -13.05 -9.59 -10.04
N LYS A 68 -11.79 -9.56 -9.58
CA LYS A 68 -11.35 -10.35 -8.42
C LYS A 68 -11.83 -9.80 -7.08
N THR A 69 -12.07 -8.49 -6.97
CA THR A 69 -12.38 -7.84 -5.69
C THR A 69 -13.85 -7.88 -5.31
N ASP A 70 -14.77 -8.01 -6.27
CA ASP A 70 -16.20 -8.07 -5.98
C ASP A 70 -16.97 -8.95 -6.97
N LYS A 71 -18.15 -9.41 -6.53
CA LYS A 71 -19.05 -10.26 -7.32
C LYS A 71 -19.78 -9.46 -8.42
N ASP A 72 -20.39 -10.20 -9.34
CA ASP A 72 -21.24 -9.68 -10.40
C ASP A 72 -20.58 -8.61 -11.30
N ALA A 73 -19.26 -8.68 -11.52
CA ALA A 73 -18.57 -7.80 -12.45
C ALA A 73 -17.51 -8.50 -13.29
N LEU A 74 -17.44 -8.08 -14.56
CA LEU A 74 -16.25 -8.29 -15.37
C LEU A 74 -15.29 -7.12 -15.20
N TYR A 75 -14.06 -7.31 -15.64
CA TYR A 75 -12.95 -6.38 -15.48
C TYR A 75 -12.17 -6.26 -16.79
N ILE A 76 -11.67 -5.06 -17.10
CA ILE A 76 -10.67 -4.84 -18.15
C ILE A 76 -9.31 -4.76 -17.46
N PRO A 77 -8.48 -5.82 -17.48
CA PRO A 77 -7.15 -5.79 -16.88
C PRO A 77 -6.20 -4.87 -17.62
N LEU A 78 -6.38 -4.77 -18.94
CA LEU A 78 -5.46 -4.06 -19.79
C LEU A 78 -6.15 -3.60 -21.07
N LEU A 79 -5.94 -2.33 -21.43
CA LEU A 79 -6.30 -1.75 -22.72
C LEU A 79 -5.06 -1.09 -23.33
N ASN A 80 -4.75 -1.44 -24.58
CA ASN A 80 -3.64 -0.85 -25.30
C ASN A 80 -4.02 -0.57 -26.76
N ALA A 81 -3.41 0.46 -27.34
CA ALA A 81 -3.49 0.80 -28.74
C ALA A 81 -2.11 1.20 -29.25
N HIS A 82 -1.78 0.76 -30.46
CA HIS A 82 -0.53 1.11 -31.12
C HIS A 82 -0.41 2.66 -31.23
N PRO A 83 0.74 3.29 -30.94
CA PRO A 83 0.87 4.75 -30.89
C PRO A 83 0.39 5.49 -32.14
N GLN A 84 0.72 4.97 -33.33
CA GLN A 84 0.26 5.52 -34.63
C GLN A 84 -1.26 5.39 -34.89
N HIS A 85 -2.00 4.71 -34.01
CA HIS A 85 -3.43 4.47 -34.11
C HIS A 85 -4.24 5.12 -32.96
N ILE A 86 -3.57 5.81 -32.05
CA ILE A 86 -4.22 6.63 -31.02
C ILE A 86 -5.01 7.77 -31.69
N GLY A 87 -6.18 8.09 -31.15
CA GLY A 87 -7.08 9.12 -31.71
C GLY A 87 -7.95 8.64 -32.89
N LYS A 88 -7.75 7.41 -33.40
CA LYS A 88 -8.54 6.84 -34.52
C LYS A 88 -9.75 6.00 -34.05
N GLY A 89 -10.05 6.00 -32.75
CA GLY A 89 -11.20 5.29 -32.19
C GLY A 89 -11.00 3.79 -31.89
N ILE A 90 -9.77 3.25 -31.99
CA ILE A 90 -9.47 1.84 -31.70
C ILE A 90 -9.85 1.46 -30.28
N GLY A 91 -9.32 2.18 -29.27
CA GLY A 91 -9.62 1.91 -27.87
C GLY A 91 -11.12 2.03 -27.56
N LYS A 92 -11.81 3.00 -28.18
CA LYS A 92 -13.27 3.12 -28.09
C LYS A 92 -13.98 1.86 -28.56
N GLN A 93 -13.62 1.34 -29.73
CA GLN A 93 -14.28 0.16 -30.28
C GLN A 93 -14.02 -1.08 -29.42
N LEU A 94 -12.81 -1.25 -28.89
CA LEU A 94 -12.47 -2.34 -27.97
C LEU A 94 -13.27 -2.26 -26.66
N VAL A 95 -13.37 -1.09 -26.05
CA VAL A 95 -14.15 -0.89 -24.81
C VAL A 95 -15.66 -1.11 -25.05
N LEU A 96 -16.20 -0.63 -26.17
CA LEU A 96 -17.60 -0.86 -26.51
C LEU A 96 -17.89 -2.34 -26.78
N GLU A 97 -16.96 -3.06 -27.40
CA GLU A 97 -17.07 -4.51 -27.57
C GLU A 97 -16.99 -5.25 -26.23
N ALA A 98 -16.12 -4.82 -25.30
CA ALA A 98 -16.08 -5.34 -23.93
C ALA A 98 -17.43 -5.17 -23.23
N ILE A 99 -18.00 -3.95 -23.23
CA ILE A 99 -19.33 -3.66 -22.64
C ILE A 99 -20.41 -4.54 -23.27
N LYS A 100 -20.39 -4.69 -24.59
CA LYS A 100 -21.35 -5.54 -25.31
C LYS A 100 -21.24 -7.00 -24.87
N ARG A 101 -20.02 -7.54 -24.75
CA ARG A 101 -19.80 -8.91 -24.29
C ARG A 101 -20.24 -9.11 -22.84
N THR A 102 -19.93 -8.17 -21.95
CA THR A 102 -20.42 -8.16 -20.55
C THR A 102 -21.94 -8.22 -20.52
N TYR A 103 -22.61 -7.33 -21.25
CA TYR A 103 -24.08 -7.30 -21.36
C TYR A 103 -24.66 -8.60 -21.90
N LYS A 104 -24.12 -9.14 -23.01
CA LYS A 104 -24.62 -10.37 -23.63
C LYS A 104 -24.41 -11.61 -22.75
N ALA A 105 -23.37 -11.60 -21.94
CA ALA A 105 -23.10 -12.65 -20.96
C ALA A 105 -23.95 -12.53 -19.69
N GLY A 106 -24.82 -11.52 -19.57
CA GLY A 106 -25.72 -11.34 -18.42
C GLY A 106 -25.07 -10.69 -17.19
N TRP A 107 -23.85 -10.17 -17.33
CA TRP A 107 -23.16 -9.49 -16.24
C TRP A 107 -23.66 -8.04 -16.13
N PRO A 108 -23.96 -7.53 -14.92
CA PRO A 108 -24.52 -6.19 -14.77
C PRO A 108 -23.46 -5.08 -14.85
N ARG A 109 -22.18 -5.41 -14.76
CA ARG A 109 -21.12 -4.41 -14.55
C ARG A 109 -19.79 -4.78 -15.21
N LEU A 110 -19.06 -3.75 -15.64
CA LEU A 110 -17.69 -3.83 -16.16
C LEU A 110 -16.81 -2.77 -15.48
N ASP A 111 -15.72 -3.19 -14.88
CA ASP A 111 -14.84 -2.31 -14.10
C ASP A 111 -13.42 -2.26 -14.69
N LEU A 112 -12.65 -1.24 -14.30
CA LEU A 112 -11.21 -1.15 -14.57
C LEU A 112 -10.48 -0.30 -13.53
N HIS A 113 -9.19 -0.57 -13.34
CA HIS A 113 -8.29 0.35 -12.65
C HIS A 113 -7.41 1.10 -13.64
N THR A 114 -7.03 2.32 -13.27
CA THR A 114 -6.00 3.07 -13.98
C THR A 114 -5.18 3.92 -13.00
N TRP A 115 -4.50 4.96 -13.47
CA TRP A 115 -3.76 5.91 -12.65
C TRP A 115 -4.25 7.35 -12.91
N PRO A 116 -4.13 8.27 -11.93
CA PRO A 116 -4.62 9.64 -12.08
C PRO A 116 -4.01 10.42 -13.26
N GLY A 117 -2.77 10.09 -13.63
CA GLY A 117 -2.05 10.66 -14.77
C GLY A 117 -2.52 10.20 -16.16
N ASN A 118 -3.46 9.25 -16.25
CA ASN A 118 -3.95 8.73 -17.54
C ASN A 118 -4.96 9.66 -18.23
N THR A 119 -4.52 10.89 -18.49
CA THR A 119 -5.34 11.97 -19.05
C THR A 119 -5.90 11.68 -20.45
N LYS A 120 -5.32 10.71 -21.18
CA LYS A 120 -5.81 10.27 -22.49
C LYS A 120 -6.91 9.22 -22.39
N ALA A 121 -6.78 8.24 -21.48
CA ALA A 121 -7.75 7.13 -21.41
C ALA A 121 -8.96 7.45 -20.52
N VAL A 122 -8.82 8.24 -19.46
CA VAL A 122 -9.94 8.58 -18.57
C VAL A 122 -11.12 9.21 -19.33
N PRO A 123 -10.93 10.22 -20.23
CA PRO A 123 -12.03 10.76 -21.03
C PRO A 123 -12.69 9.71 -21.94
N LEU A 124 -11.90 8.78 -22.48
CA LEU A 124 -12.42 7.67 -23.27
C LEU A 124 -13.32 6.76 -22.42
N TYR A 125 -12.86 6.35 -21.24
CA TYR A 125 -13.63 5.51 -20.33
C TYR A 125 -14.93 6.19 -19.92
N LYS A 126 -14.87 7.46 -19.49
CA LYS A 126 -16.06 8.23 -19.14
C LYS A 126 -17.04 8.34 -20.31
N ARG A 127 -16.54 8.55 -21.53
CA ARG A 127 -17.36 8.59 -22.75
C ARG A 127 -18.03 7.25 -23.06
N CYS A 128 -17.41 6.13 -22.69
CA CYS A 128 -18.00 4.79 -22.79
C CYS A 128 -18.92 4.41 -21.62
N GLY A 129 -19.17 5.33 -20.68
CA GLY A 129 -20.11 5.13 -19.58
C GLY A 129 -19.47 4.76 -18.24
N PHE A 130 -18.15 4.79 -18.09
CA PHE A 130 -17.52 4.58 -16.79
C PHE A 130 -17.68 5.81 -15.88
N PHE A 131 -17.90 5.58 -14.60
CA PHE A 131 -17.79 6.57 -13.52
C PHE A 131 -16.48 6.37 -12.77
N TRP A 132 -15.75 7.45 -12.48
CA TRP A 132 -14.58 7.41 -11.62
C TRP A 132 -15.00 7.57 -10.17
N GLU A 133 -14.81 6.51 -9.38
CA GLU A 133 -15.07 6.49 -7.94
C GLU A 133 -14.13 7.43 -7.15
N GLU A 134 -14.68 8.13 -6.15
CA GLU A 134 -13.90 8.89 -5.18
C GLU A 134 -13.31 7.96 -4.13
N ARG A 135 -12.03 7.59 -4.31
CA ARG A 135 -11.28 6.72 -3.40
C ARG A 135 -9.82 7.18 -3.34
N GLU A 136 -9.19 7.11 -2.16
CA GLU A 136 -7.80 7.56 -1.96
C GLU A 136 -6.78 6.57 -2.53
N GLU A 137 -6.90 5.28 -2.21
CA GLU A 137 -5.84 4.29 -2.50
C GLU A 137 -5.71 3.91 -3.98
N THR A 138 -6.78 4.05 -4.77
CA THR A 138 -6.82 3.56 -6.15
C THR A 138 -7.64 4.47 -7.06
N THR A 139 -7.35 4.42 -8.37
CA THR A 139 -8.20 5.03 -9.40
C THR A 139 -9.07 3.94 -10.04
N HIS A 140 -10.23 3.73 -9.43
CA HIS A 140 -11.20 2.71 -9.84
C HIS A 140 -12.34 3.33 -10.65
N LEU A 141 -12.69 2.69 -11.78
CA LEU A 141 -13.76 3.12 -12.67
C LEU A 141 -14.78 1.99 -12.86
N MET A 142 -16.07 2.32 -12.71
CA MET A 142 -17.17 1.37 -12.80
C MET A 142 -18.13 1.71 -13.94
N ASN A 143 -18.57 0.70 -14.71
CA ASN A 143 -19.53 0.87 -15.80
C ASN A 143 -20.80 0.06 -15.56
N PHE A 144 -21.95 0.75 -15.48
CA PHE A 144 -23.27 0.19 -15.24
C PHE A 144 -24.16 0.19 -16.49
N ILE A 145 -23.63 0.49 -17.69
CA ILE A 145 -24.38 0.37 -18.95
C ILE A 145 -24.91 -1.06 -19.15
N PRO A 146 -24.16 -2.15 -18.86
CA PRO A 146 -24.72 -3.50 -18.94
C PRO A 146 -25.96 -3.68 -18.07
N LEU A 147 -25.98 -3.16 -16.83
CA LEU A 147 -27.14 -3.16 -15.95
C LEU A 147 -28.33 -2.39 -16.55
N VAL A 148 -28.07 -1.19 -17.08
CA VAL A 148 -29.10 -0.33 -17.72
C VAL A 148 -29.77 -1.05 -18.89
N LEU A 149 -28.97 -1.69 -19.76
CA LEU A 149 -29.47 -2.42 -20.94
C LEU A 149 -30.24 -3.70 -20.59
N GLN A 150 -30.02 -4.26 -19.41
CA GLN A 150 -30.74 -5.45 -18.91
C GLN A 150 -32.01 -5.08 -18.13
N HIS A 151 -32.09 -3.87 -17.58
CA HIS A 151 -33.18 -3.46 -16.72
C HIS A 151 -34.53 -3.44 -17.49
N PRO A 152 -35.55 -4.23 -17.06
CA PRO A 152 -36.74 -4.48 -17.89
C PRO A 152 -37.54 -3.23 -18.23
N PHE A 153 -37.62 -2.27 -17.30
CA PHE A 153 -38.30 -1.01 -17.54
C PHE A 153 -37.53 -0.04 -18.46
N ILE A 154 -36.20 0.05 -18.31
CA ILE A 154 -35.36 1.06 -18.97
C ILE A 154 -35.05 0.66 -20.42
N LYS A 155 -34.89 -0.65 -20.68
CA LYS A 155 -34.55 -1.19 -22.00
C LYS A 155 -35.60 -0.92 -23.10
N ARG A 156 -36.77 -0.39 -22.72
CA ARG A 156 -37.82 0.08 -23.64
C ARG A 156 -37.40 1.36 -24.38
N SER A 157 -36.61 2.22 -23.73
CA SER A 157 -36.13 3.49 -24.30
C SER A 157 -34.62 3.44 -24.61
N VAL A 158 -33.81 2.84 -23.73
CA VAL A 158 -32.36 2.74 -23.88
C VAL A 158 -31.96 1.34 -24.33
N THR A 159 -31.47 1.20 -25.56
CA THR A 159 -31.17 -0.08 -26.22
C THR A 159 -29.69 -0.20 -26.57
N GLU A 160 -29.24 -1.42 -26.87
CA GLU A 160 -27.88 -1.72 -27.35
C GLU A 160 -27.46 -0.82 -28.52
N THR A 161 -28.41 -0.43 -29.37
CA THR A 161 -28.15 0.34 -30.60
C THR A 161 -28.15 1.85 -30.43
N ASN A 162 -28.77 2.40 -29.37
CA ASN A 162 -28.96 3.86 -29.23
C ASN A 162 -28.21 4.49 -28.05
N TRP A 163 -27.86 3.71 -27.02
CA TRP A 163 -27.37 4.26 -25.73
C TRP A 163 -26.12 5.12 -25.88
N TYR A 164 -25.16 4.69 -26.70
CA TYR A 164 -23.85 5.34 -26.79
C TYR A 164 -23.92 6.75 -27.39
N GLN A 165 -24.80 6.94 -28.37
CA GLN A 165 -25.00 8.24 -29.02
C GLN A 165 -25.78 9.19 -28.10
N ALA A 166 -26.79 8.67 -27.40
CA ALA A 166 -27.64 9.43 -26.49
C ALA A 166 -26.94 9.81 -25.17
N LEU A 167 -25.98 9.02 -24.70
CA LEU A 167 -25.31 9.23 -23.42
C LEU A 167 -24.57 10.58 -23.37
N LYS A 168 -24.86 11.38 -22.34
CA LYS A 168 -24.13 12.60 -21.99
C LYS A 168 -23.32 12.38 -20.71
N ARG A 169 -22.05 12.76 -20.73
CA ARG A 169 -21.10 12.60 -19.62
C ARG A 169 -20.18 13.80 -19.52
N ASP A 170 -19.84 14.17 -18.30
CA ASP A 170 -18.67 15.00 -18.01
C ASP A 170 -17.40 14.15 -18.25
N LEU A 171 -16.48 14.66 -19.06
CA LEU A 171 -15.24 13.97 -19.42
C LEU A 171 -14.01 14.53 -18.68
N MET A 172 -14.21 15.43 -17.70
CA MET A 172 -13.12 15.94 -16.87
C MET A 172 -12.38 14.79 -16.15
N VAL A 173 -11.05 14.89 -16.12
CA VAL A 173 -10.14 13.92 -15.47
C VAL A 173 -10.10 14.18 -13.96
N LYS A 174 -11.19 13.80 -13.30
CA LYS A 174 -11.39 13.81 -11.84
C LYS A 174 -12.48 12.80 -11.45
N PRO A 175 -12.58 12.40 -10.16
CA PRO A 175 -13.69 11.58 -9.67
C PRO A 175 -15.07 12.18 -10.02
N ASP A 176 -16.03 11.30 -10.29
CA ASP A 176 -17.44 11.64 -10.43
C ASP A 176 -18.09 11.64 -9.04
N VAL A 177 -18.27 12.83 -8.47
CA VAL A 177 -18.83 13.01 -7.12
C VAL A 177 -20.26 13.56 -7.23
N GLU A 178 -21.24 12.73 -6.89
CA GLU A 178 -22.65 13.10 -6.77
C GLU A 178 -23.24 12.44 -5.52
N LYS A 179 -24.03 13.19 -4.75
CA LYS A 179 -24.65 12.71 -3.51
C LYS A 179 -26.15 13.02 -3.49
N GLU A 180 -26.92 12.05 -3.03
CA GLU A 180 -28.34 12.20 -2.69
C GLU A 180 -28.48 11.91 -1.19
N ASN A 181 -28.71 12.95 -0.39
CA ASN A 181 -28.53 12.90 1.07
C ASN A 181 -27.12 12.40 1.45
N GLU A 182 -27.01 11.28 2.15
CA GLU A 182 -25.73 10.65 2.51
C GLU A 182 -25.25 9.59 1.50
N PHE A 183 -26.08 9.26 0.51
CA PHE A 183 -25.76 8.23 -0.48
C PHE A 183 -24.89 8.82 -1.58
N SER A 184 -23.79 8.15 -1.91
CA SER A 184 -23.06 8.43 -3.14
C SER A 184 -23.80 7.77 -4.30
N VAL A 185 -24.00 8.50 -5.38
CA VAL A 185 -24.81 8.05 -6.51
C VAL A 185 -24.11 8.34 -7.82
N PHE A 186 -24.48 7.62 -8.87
CA PHE A 186 -24.02 7.87 -10.23
C PHE A 186 -25.22 7.99 -11.17
N THR A 187 -25.34 9.14 -11.83
CA THR A 187 -26.46 9.39 -12.75
C THR A 187 -26.03 9.29 -14.21
N TYR A 188 -26.66 8.39 -14.97
CA TYR A 188 -26.63 8.43 -16.43
C TYR A 188 -27.72 9.33 -16.97
N ARG A 189 -27.39 10.17 -17.96
CA ARG A 189 -28.35 10.97 -18.72
C ARG A 189 -28.27 10.62 -20.20
N PHE A 190 -29.40 10.23 -20.77
CA PHE A 190 -29.55 9.90 -22.19
C PHE A 190 -30.48 10.90 -22.84
N GLU A 191 -29.96 11.64 -23.82
CA GLU A 191 -30.74 12.59 -24.62
C GLU A 191 -31.08 11.98 -25.97
N PHE A 192 -32.37 11.87 -26.26
CA PHE A 192 -32.92 11.52 -27.56
C PHE A 192 -33.57 12.76 -28.19
N GLU A 193 -33.96 12.68 -29.47
CA GLU A 193 -34.49 13.85 -30.20
C GLU A 193 -35.73 14.49 -29.54
N HIS A 194 -36.57 13.67 -28.89
CA HIS A 194 -37.81 14.11 -28.24
C HIS A 194 -38.03 13.52 -26.84
N ASP A 195 -37.00 12.95 -26.21
CA ASP A 195 -37.11 12.28 -24.92
C ASP A 195 -35.79 12.39 -24.14
N GLU A 196 -35.89 12.33 -22.81
CA GLU A 196 -34.73 12.28 -21.92
C GLU A 196 -34.96 11.17 -20.89
N VAL A 197 -33.95 10.31 -20.74
CA VAL A 197 -33.96 9.25 -19.74
C VAL A 197 -32.79 9.46 -18.78
N SER A 198 -33.12 9.53 -17.48
CA SER A 198 -32.14 9.60 -16.41
C SER A 198 -32.21 8.34 -15.55
N VAL A 199 -31.05 7.75 -15.24
CA VAL A 199 -30.93 6.53 -14.44
C VAL A 199 -29.91 6.76 -13.33
N GLY A 200 -30.36 6.73 -12.09
CA GLY A 200 -29.52 6.82 -10.90
C GLY A 200 -29.12 5.43 -10.40
N ILE A 201 -27.82 5.23 -10.24
CA ILE A 201 -27.21 4.04 -9.62
C ILE A 201 -26.76 4.43 -8.21
N GLU A 202 -27.17 3.67 -7.20
CA GLU A 202 -26.68 3.87 -5.83
C GLU A 202 -25.36 3.11 -5.68
N HIS A 203 -24.32 3.83 -5.23
CA HIS A 203 -22.93 3.38 -5.29
C HIS A 203 -22.69 2.08 -4.51
N SER A 204 -23.23 1.94 -3.31
CA SER A 204 -22.92 0.81 -2.43
C SER A 204 -23.62 -0.48 -2.84
N SER A 205 -24.88 -0.42 -3.27
CA SER A 205 -25.61 -1.57 -3.82
C SER A 205 -25.23 -1.91 -5.25
N ARG A 206 -24.68 -0.94 -5.99
CA ARG A 206 -24.34 -1.09 -7.43
C ARG A 206 -25.59 -1.35 -8.28
N LYS A 207 -26.76 -0.92 -7.81
CA LYS A 207 -28.08 -1.12 -8.46
C LYS A 207 -28.78 0.20 -8.75
N VAL A 208 -29.80 0.12 -9.59
CA VAL A 208 -30.67 1.26 -9.91
C VAL A 208 -31.51 1.60 -8.67
N TYR A 209 -31.49 2.86 -8.26
CA TYR A 209 -32.35 3.38 -7.18
C TYR A 209 -33.37 4.40 -7.70
N LYS A 210 -33.07 5.02 -8.86
CA LYS A 210 -33.88 6.09 -9.45
C LYS A 210 -33.97 5.95 -10.96
N ILE A 211 -35.16 6.17 -11.50
CA ILE A 211 -35.41 6.23 -12.94
C ILE A 211 -36.32 7.43 -13.21
N GLU A 212 -35.95 8.24 -14.19
CA GLU A 212 -36.80 9.28 -14.74
C GLU A 212 -36.91 9.12 -16.26
N THR A 213 -38.15 9.16 -16.74
CA THR A 213 -38.52 9.09 -18.16
C THR A 213 -39.62 10.11 -18.45
N ALA A 214 -40.07 10.20 -19.70
CA ALA A 214 -41.33 10.88 -20.03
C ALA A 214 -42.57 10.23 -19.37
N GLU A 215 -42.51 8.93 -19.03
CA GLU A 215 -43.64 8.18 -18.45
C GLU A 215 -43.77 8.39 -16.93
N ALA A 216 -42.66 8.37 -16.19
CA ALA A 216 -42.67 8.43 -14.73
C ALA A 216 -41.33 8.84 -14.13
N ILE A 217 -41.37 9.28 -12.88
CA ILE A 217 -40.20 9.35 -11.99
C ILE A 217 -40.43 8.34 -10.86
N VAL A 218 -39.44 7.49 -10.60
CA VAL A 218 -39.44 6.57 -9.46
C VAL A 218 -38.12 6.66 -8.72
N GLU A 219 -38.19 6.68 -7.39
CA GLU A 219 -37.03 6.74 -6.50
C GLU A 219 -37.27 5.85 -5.27
N TYR A 220 -36.30 5.01 -4.93
CA TYR A 220 -36.31 4.17 -3.74
C TYR A 220 -35.01 4.34 -2.96
N LEU A 221 -35.11 4.91 -1.75
CA LEU A 221 -33.99 5.10 -0.85
C LEU A 221 -34.38 4.75 0.59
N LEU A 222 -33.39 4.26 1.32
CA LEU A 222 -33.43 4.17 2.77
C LEU A 222 -33.24 5.57 3.39
N PRO A 223 -33.70 5.80 4.63
CA PRO A 223 -33.54 7.12 5.26
C PRO A 223 -32.07 7.44 5.53
N HIS A 224 -31.28 6.40 5.81
CA HIS A 224 -29.84 6.48 6.04
C HIS A 224 -29.11 5.30 5.41
N LYS A 225 -27.87 5.51 4.96
CA LYS A 225 -26.98 4.47 4.43
C LYS A 225 -26.41 3.65 5.59
N GLN A 226 -26.10 4.32 6.70
CA GLN A 226 -25.62 3.67 7.91
C GLN A 226 -26.75 3.52 8.93
N LEU A 227 -27.05 2.28 9.27
CA LEU A 227 -28.15 1.89 10.15
C LEU A 227 -27.62 1.34 11.48
N PHE A 228 -28.41 1.50 12.53
CA PHE A 228 -28.06 1.14 13.91
C PHE A 228 -29.15 0.24 14.53
N PRO A 229 -28.79 -0.68 15.43
CA PRO A 229 -29.76 -1.52 16.12
C PRO A 229 -30.68 -0.69 17.05
N ASN A 230 -31.88 -1.22 17.31
CA ASN A 230 -32.89 -0.68 18.21
C ASN A 230 -33.38 0.75 17.88
N HIS A 231 -33.24 1.16 16.62
CA HIS A 231 -33.74 2.43 16.12
C HIS A 231 -34.85 2.19 15.07
N PRO A 232 -35.99 2.91 15.14
CA PRO A 232 -37.03 2.84 14.13
C PRO A 232 -36.65 3.61 12.86
N TYR A 233 -36.63 2.91 11.73
CA TYR A 233 -36.38 3.49 10.40
C TYR A 233 -37.61 3.35 9.51
N GLU A 234 -37.67 4.17 8.46
CA GLU A 234 -38.72 4.12 7.45
C GLU A 234 -38.12 4.29 6.05
N ALA A 235 -38.19 3.23 5.23
CA ALA A 235 -37.79 3.30 3.82
C ALA A 235 -38.87 3.99 2.98
N THR A 236 -38.47 4.71 1.93
CA THR A 236 -39.42 5.46 1.09
C THR A 236 -39.33 5.07 -0.37
N LEU A 237 -40.49 4.78 -0.98
CA LEU A 237 -40.67 4.64 -2.42
C LEU A 237 -41.50 5.83 -2.92
N LYS A 238 -40.91 6.69 -3.74
CA LYS A 238 -41.58 7.85 -4.33
C LYS A 238 -41.85 7.58 -5.80
N ILE A 239 -43.08 7.81 -6.25
CA ILE A 239 -43.48 7.64 -7.65
C ILE A 239 -44.25 8.88 -8.09
N HIS A 240 -43.95 9.39 -9.27
CA HIS A 240 -44.69 10.45 -9.95
C HIS A 240 -45.08 9.96 -11.35
N ASN A 241 -46.38 9.87 -11.60
CA ASN A 241 -46.94 9.52 -12.90
C ASN A 241 -46.89 10.74 -13.84
N LYS A 242 -46.01 10.73 -14.85
CA LYS A 242 -45.92 11.80 -15.86
C LYS A 242 -46.82 11.53 -17.08
N LYS A 243 -47.51 10.39 -17.12
CA LYS A 243 -48.45 10.05 -18.20
C LYS A 243 -49.72 10.90 -18.07
N ASN A 244 -50.38 11.06 -19.21
CA ASN A 244 -51.73 11.61 -19.28
C ASN A 244 -52.84 10.58 -18.98
N CYS A 245 -52.49 9.39 -18.49
CA CYS A 245 -53.39 8.30 -18.15
C CYS A 245 -52.99 7.66 -16.80
N PRO A 246 -53.87 6.87 -16.16
CA PRO A 246 -53.53 6.16 -14.93
C PRO A 246 -52.33 5.22 -15.10
N LEU A 247 -51.55 5.02 -14.04
CA LEU A 247 -50.36 4.17 -13.96
C LEU A 247 -50.55 3.14 -12.84
N SER A 248 -50.55 1.84 -13.18
CA SER A 248 -50.68 0.77 -12.18
C SER A 248 -49.35 0.50 -11.50
N ILE A 249 -49.36 0.48 -10.16
CA ILE A 249 -48.21 0.25 -9.29
C ILE A 249 -48.44 -1.00 -8.47
N HIS A 250 -47.52 -1.97 -8.58
CA HIS A 250 -47.57 -3.19 -7.78
C HIS A 250 -46.19 -3.50 -7.20
N VAL A 251 -46.11 -3.72 -5.89
CA VAL A 251 -44.93 -4.27 -5.22
C VAL A 251 -45.33 -5.62 -4.66
N THR A 252 -44.66 -6.68 -5.14
CA THR A 252 -44.91 -8.05 -4.68
C THR A 252 -44.69 -8.13 -3.18
N GLU A 253 -45.66 -8.69 -2.45
CA GLU A 253 -45.55 -8.87 -1.00
C GLU A 253 -44.27 -9.65 -0.67
N THR A 254 -43.37 -9.00 0.05
CA THR A 254 -42.07 -9.57 0.41
C THR A 254 -41.62 -9.04 1.76
N VAL A 255 -40.72 -9.78 2.40
CA VAL A 255 -40.04 -9.37 3.63
C VAL A 255 -38.55 -9.41 3.39
N ASP A 256 -37.88 -8.29 3.63
CA ASP A 256 -36.42 -8.27 3.61
C ASP A 256 -35.86 -9.14 4.76
N ASN A 257 -34.98 -10.08 4.45
CA ASN A 257 -34.50 -11.07 5.43
C ASN A 257 -33.63 -10.46 6.53
N ARG A 258 -32.91 -9.37 6.24
CA ARG A 258 -31.95 -8.77 7.19
C ARG A 258 -32.57 -7.57 7.91
N LEU A 259 -33.34 -6.74 7.21
CA LEU A 259 -34.04 -5.59 7.79
C LEU A 259 -35.39 -5.97 8.41
N HIS A 260 -35.92 -7.16 8.11
CA HIS A 260 -37.27 -7.59 8.50
C HIS A 260 -38.37 -6.61 8.06
N MET A 261 -38.09 -5.85 6.99
CA MET A 261 -38.97 -4.84 6.43
C MET A 261 -40.03 -5.50 5.55
N LYS A 262 -41.30 -5.34 5.91
CA LYS A 262 -42.44 -5.82 5.11
C LYS A 262 -42.82 -4.78 4.07
N MET A 263 -42.99 -5.22 2.83
CA MET A 263 -43.36 -4.34 1.72
C MET A 263 -44.48 -4.97 0.92
N ALA A 264 -45.52 -4.19 0.65
CA ALA A 264 -46.61 -4.55 -0.26
C ALA A 264 -47.28 -3.26 -0.72
N VAL A 265 -47.52 -3.16 -2.03
CA VAL A 265 -48.25 -2.04 -2.64
C VAL A 265 -49.10 -2.61 -3.77
N ASP A 266 -50.37 -2.24 -3.81
CA ASP A 266 -51.25 -2.46 -4.94
C ASP A 266 -52.09 -1.21 -5.11
N ASP A 267 -51.82 -0.44 -6.16
CA ASP A 267 -52.32 0.92 -6.31
C ASP A 267 -52.39 1.36 -7.78
N VAL A 268 -53.17 2.41 -8.04
CA VAL A 268 -53.26 3.05 -9.36
C VAL A 268 -53.14 4.54 -9.17
N LEU A 269 -52.10 5.14 -9.75
CA LEU A 269 -51.84 6.57 -9.70
C LEU A 269 -52.55 7.27 -10.86
N GLU A 270 -53.34 8.29 -10.56
CA GLU A 270 -54.00 9.12 -11.57
C GLU A 270 -52.99 9.99 -12.33
N LYS A 271 -53.46 10.64 -13.41
CA LYS A 271 -52.62 11.53 -14.23
C LYS A 271 -51.94 12.61 -13.37
N ASN A 272 -50.63 12.79 -13.57
CA ASN A 272 -49.80 13.76 -12.84
C ASN A 272 -49.81 13.58 -11.31
N GLU A 273 -50.26 12.43 -10.80
CA GLU A 273 -50.24 12.15 -9.37
C GLU A 273 -48.82 11.79 -8.92
N GLN A 274 -48.43 12.30 -7.76
CA GLN A 274 -47.23 11.91 -7.04
C GLN A 274 -47.60 11.31 -5.69
N LYS A 275 -47.02 10.15 -5.37
CA LYS A 275 -47.29 9.42 -4.13
C LYS A 275 -46.01 8.88 -3.52
N THR A 276 -45.98 8.78 -2.19
CA THR A 276 -44.88 8.21 -1.41
C THR A 276 -45.40 7.08 -0.55
N TYR A 277 -44.83 5.89 -0.71
CA TYR A 277 -45.07 4.72 0.13
C TYR A 277 -43.96 4.60 1.17
N ARG A 278 -44.33 4.19 2.38
CA ARG A 278 -43.46 4.17 3.56
C ARG A 278 -43.44 2.77 4.16
N PHE A 279 -42.24 2.24 4.40
CA PHE A 279 -42.04 0.89 4.92
C PHE A 279 -41.22 0.94 6.21
N PRO A 280 -41.85 0.83 7.40
CA PRO A 280 -41.15 0.88 8.67
C PRO A 280 -40.38 -0.42 8.96
N PHE A 281 -39.23 -0.30 9.61
CA PHE A 281 -38.41 -1.44 10.05
C PHE A 281 -37.54 -1.10 11.26
N ILE A 282 -37.09 -2.14 11.99
CA ILE A 282 -36.17 -2.03 13.14
C ILE A 282 -35.16 -3.18 13.03
N ILE A 283 -33.89 -2.85 13.25
CA ILE A 283 -32.81 -3.84 13.36
C ILE A 283 -32.64 -4.22 14.83
N SER A 284 -32.65 -5.50 15.16
CA SER A 284 -32.51 -5.95 16.56
C SER A 284 -31.06 -6.01 17.05
N GLU A 285 -30.13 -6.36 16.17
CA GLU A 285 -28.73 -6.63 16.50
C GLU A 285 -27.78 -6.32 15.35
N VAL A 286 -26.49 -6.24 15.67
CA VAL A 286 -25.38 -6.23 14.70
C VAL A 286 -24.76 -7.63 14.69
N ARG A 287 -24.64 -8.25 13.52
CA ARG A 287 -23.99 -9.55 13.31
C ARG A 287 -22.55 -9.34 12.86
N LYS A 288 -21.68 -10.34 13.07
CA LYS A 288 -20.29 -10.30 12.60
C LYS A 288 -20.18 -9.96 11.11
N GLU A 289 -21.09 -10.50 10.30
CA GLU A 289 -21.15 -10.25 8.84
C GLU A 289 -21.45 -8.79 8.49
N ASP A 290 -22.16 -8.04 9.34
CA ASP A 290 -22.45 -6.63 9.10
C ASP A 290 -21.22 -5.74 9.32
N GLU A 291 -20.34 -6.15 10.25
CA GLU A 291 -19.09 -5.43 10.56
C GLU A 291 -17.94 -5.79 9.61
N ALA A 292 -18.04 -6.90 8.88
CA ALA A 292 -17.00 -7.41 7.99
C ALA A 292 -17.08 -6.88 6.54
N ILE A 293 -17.90 -5.86 6.27
CA ILE A 293 -18.07 -5.30 4.92
C ILE A 293 -16.89 -4.38 4.60
N SER A 294 -16.04 -4.79 3.67
CA SER A 294 -14.87 -4.01 3.26
C SER A 294 -15.17 -2.95 2.20
N ASP A 295 -14.31 -1.94 2.13
CA ASP A 295 -14.38 -0.91 1.10
C ASP A 295 -14.01 -1.52 -0.26
N GLY A 296 -14.93 -1.46 -1.22
CA GLY A 296 -14.73 -1.97 -2.59
C GLY A 296 -15.58 -3.18 -2.98
N VAL A 297 -16.37 -3.75 -2.06
CA VAL A 297 -17.36 -4.81 -2.37
C VAL A 297 -18.78 -4.26 -2.47
N THR A 298 -19.68 -5.04 -3.05
CA THR A 298 -21.12 -4.72 -3.06
C THR A 298 -21.70 -4.87 -1.66
N TYR A 299 -22.35 -3.84 -1.15
CA TYR A 299 -22.96 -3.84 0.17
C TYR A 299 -24.26 -4.67 0.16
N PRO A 300 -24.70 -5.18 1.33
CA PRO A 300 -26.07 -5.63 1.50
C PRO A 300 -27.06 -4.58 1.00
N MET A 301 -28.16 -5.02 0.41
CA MET A 301 -29.10 -4.14 -0.29
C MET A 301 -30.54 -4.47 0.08
N ALA A 302 -31.32 -3.42 0.36
CA ALA A 302 -32.76 -3.50 0.45
C ALA A 302 -33.31 -3.53 -0.97
N ARG A 303 -34.00 -4.62 -1.35
CA ARG A 303 -34.49 -4.84 -2.72
C ARG A 303 -35.96 -4.47 -2.81
N MET A 304 -36.34 -3.71 -3.84
CA MET A 304 -37.72 -3.29 -4.12
C MET A 304 -38.22 -3.95 -5.43
N PRO A 305 -39.03 -5.02 -5.35
CA PRO A 305 -39.60 -5.71 -6.51
C PRO A 305 -40.84 -4.96 -7.04
N LEU A 306 -40.63 -3.76 -7.57
CA LEU A 306 -41.69 -2.91 -8.13
C LEU A 306 -42.06 -3.36 -9.56
N PHE A 307 -43.34 -3.24 -9.89
CA PHE A 307 -43.91 -3.34 -11.23
C PHE A 307 -44.71 -2.07 -11.55
N MET A 308 -44.50 -1.53 -12.75
CA MET A 308 -45.26 -0.40 -13.29
C MET A 308 -45.94 -0.83 -14.59
N ASP A 309 -47.27 -0.75 -14.64
CA ASP A 309 -48.11 -1.29 -15.74
C ASP A 309 -47.75 -2.76 -16.07
N GLY A 310 -47.49 -3.58 -15.05
CA GLY A 310 -47.11 -4.98 -15.18
C GLY A 310 -45.65 -5.22 -15.63
N ILE A 311 -44.86 -4.16 -15.84
CA ILE A 311 -43.46 -4.26 -16.25
C ILE A 311 -42.56 -4.18 -15.00
N ALA A 312 -41.69 -5.17 -14.82
CA ALA A 312 -40.74 -5.18 -13.71
C ALA A 312 -39.81 -3.95 -13.75
N CYS A 313 -39.74 -3.25 -12.63
CA CYS A 313 -38.91 -2.09 -12.38
C CYS A 313 -38.13 -2.27 -11.06
N PRO A 314 -37.23 -3.28 -10.98
CA PRO A 314 -36.53 -3.59 -9.75
C PRO A 314 -35.60 -2.45 -9.32
N LEU A 315 -35.74 -1.99 -8.09
CA LEU A 315 -34.86 -0.99 -7.48
C LEU A 315 -34.14 -1.59 -6.28
N ALA A 316 -33.01 -1.02 -5.89
CA ALA A 316 -32.38 -1.37 -4.63
C ALA A 316 -31.56 -0.20 -4.05
N CYS A 317 -31.35 -0.27 -2.74
CA CYS A 317 -30.56 0.69 -1.99
C CYS A 317 -29.60 -0.06 -1.07
N GLY A 318 -28.31 0.28 -1.12
CA GLY A 318 -27.28 -0.32 -0.28
C GLY A 318 -27.37 0.21 1.14
N TYR A 319 -27.00 -0.62 2.12
CA TYR A 319 -26.89 -0.21 3.51
C TYR A 319 -25.72 -0.87 4.20
N SER A 320 -25.29 -0.28 5.30
CA SER A 320 -24.39 -0.89 6.29
C SER A 320 -25.03 -0.83 7.66
N ILE A 321 -24.84 -1.87 8.46
CA ILE A 321 -25.33 -1.91 9.83
C ILE A 321 -24.11 -1.83 10.73
N LYS A 322 -24.03 -0.80 11.56
CA LYS A 322 -22.90 -0.60 12.46
C LYS A 322 -23.34 -0.53 13.91
N LYS A 323 -22.42 -0.83 14.82
CA LYS A 323 -22.60 -0.50 16.22
C LYS A 323 -22.57 1.03 16.40
N PRO A 324 -23.35 1.59 17.35
CA PRO A 324 -23.35 3.03 17.62
C PRO A 324 -21.98 3.59 18.02
N PHE A 325 -21.17 2.80 18.73
CA PHE A 325 -19.78 3.12 19.05
C PHE A 325 -18.84 1.99 18.63
N ALA A 326 -17.70 2.33 18.06
CA ALA A 326 -16.63 1.38 17.77
C ALA A 326 -15.47 1.62 18.74
N LEU A 327 -15.04 0.57 19.44
CA LEU A 327 -13.91 0.62 20.36
C LEU A 327 -12.75 -0.18 19.77
N GLN A 328 -11.61 0.48 19.65
CA GLN A 328 -10.34 -0.14 19.31
C GLN A 328 -9.39 0.01 20.50
N ALA A 329 -8.44 -0.91 20.62
CA ALA A 329 -7.34 -0.82 21.56
C ALA A 329 -6.06 -1.27 20.86
N LYS A 330 -4.92 -0.68 21.25
CA LYS A 330 -3.64 -1.26 20.85
C LYS A 330 -3.54 -2.65 21.48
N PRO A 331 -3.23 -3.69 20.70
CA PRO A 331 -3.23 -5.05 21.22
C PRO A 331 -2.09 -5.29 22.19
N GLN A 332 -1.08 -4.41 22.27
CA GLN A 332 0.11 -4.62 23.08
C GLN A 332 0.17 -3.66 24.27
N LEU A 333 0.79 -4.13 25.36
CA LEU A 333 1.07 -3.33 26.53
C LEU A 333 2.29 -2.43 26.30
N GLU A 334 2.10 -1.11 26.32
CA GLU A 334 3.18 -0.13 26.12
C GLU A 334 3.49 0.59 27.43
N GLN A 335 4.67 0.35 28.02
CA GLN A 335 5.12 1.04 29.25
C GLN A 335 4.09 1.01 30.41
N GLY A 336 3.33 -0.09 30.55
CA GLY A 336 2.28 -0.22 31.57
C GLY A 336 0.98 0.53 31.23
N LYS A 337 0.77 0.90 29.97
CA LYS A 337 -0.44 1.58 29.47
C LYS A 337 -1.13 0.76 28.39
N VAL A 338 -2.45 0.85 28.35
CA VAL A 338 -3.29 0.35 27.27
C VAL A 338 -4.03 1.54 26.67
N PHE A 339 -3.84 1.75 25.37
CA PHE A 339 -4.46 2.82 24.60
C PHE A 339 -5.75 2.36 23.98
N PHE A 340 -6.80 3.17 24.12
CA PHE A 340 -8.12 2.93 23.56
C PHE A 340 -8.54 4.11 22.69
N GLN A 341 -9.29 3.81 21.63
CA GLN A 341 -9.92 4.78 20.76
C GLN A 341 -11.39 4.41 20.63
N LEU A 342 -12.26 5.35 20.98
CA LEU A 342 -13.70 5.19 20.92
C LEU A 342 -14.26 6.14 19.87
N LYS A 343 -14.92 5.58 18.87
CA LYS A 343 -15.58 6.31 17.79
C LYS A 343 -17.08 6.30 18.00
N ASN A 344 -17.69 7.48 17.90
CA ASN A 344 -19.14 7.63 17.79
C ASN A 344 -19.53 7.55 16.31
N HIS A 345 -20.44 6.66 15.98
CA HIS A 345 -21.00 6.54 14.64
C HIS A 345 -22.30 7.33 14.47
N LEU A 346 -22.92 7.79 15.55
CA LEU A 346 -24.16 8.56 15.52
C LEU A 346 -23.91 10.01 15.07
N SER A 347 -24.93 10.62 14.48
CA SER A 347 -24.94 12.02 14.02
C SER A 347 -25.09 13.05 15.14
N THR A 348 -25.09 12.60 16.40
CA THR A 348 -25.27 13.44 17.58
C THR A 348 -24.21 13.13 18.64
N SER A 349 -23.89 14.11 19.48
CA SER A 349 -22.90 13.94 20.56
C SER A 349 -23.43 13.01 21.66
N GLN A 350 -22.56 12.14 22.19
CA GLN A 350 -22.94 11.14 23.19
C GLN A 350 -22.01 11.19 24.41
N GLN A 351 -22.55 10.86 25.58
CA GLN A 351 -21.78 10.52 26.77
C GLN A 351 -21.76 8.99 26.91
N VAL A 352 -20.58 8.39 26.86
CA VAL A 352 -20.41 6.94 26.90
C VAL A 352 -19.67 6.55 28.18
N ASN A 353 -20.32 5.77 29.02
CA ASN A 353 -19.68 5.09 30.14
C ASN A 353 -18.93 3.86 29.61
N VAL A 354 -17.63 3.83 29.85
CA VAL A 354 -16.72 2.76 29.44
C VAL A 354 -16.25 2.02 30.69
N ARG A 355 -16.53 0.72 30.78
CA ARG A 355 -16.12 -0.11 31.91
C ARG A 355 -15.30 -1.31 31.45
N VAL A 356 -14.04 -1.37 31.87
CA VAL A 356 -13.11 -2.47 31.52
C VAL A 356 -13.12 -3.52 32.63
N LYS A 357 -13.29 -4.80 32.26
CA LYS A 357 -13.28 -5.93 33.19
C LYS A 357 -11.88 -6.23 33.73
N ASP A 358 -11.83 -7.02 34.80
CA ASP A 358 -10.58 -7.59 35.29
C ASP A 358 -9.94 -8.52 34.25
N HIS A 359 -8.60 -8.53 34.23
CA HIS A 359 -7.84 -9.24 33.21
C HIS A 359 -6.81 -10.19 33.84
N PRO A 360 -6.58 -11.39 33.26
CA PRO A 360 -5.60 -12.35 33.78
C PRO A 360 -4.15 -11.95 33.51
N LEU A 361 -3.87 -11.18 32.45
CA LEU A 361 -2.49 -10.79 32.08
C LEU A 361 -1.99 -9.52 32.78
N ILE A 362 -2.90 -8.68 33.28
CA ILE A 362 -2.57 -7.36 33.85
C ILE A 362 -3.36 -7.06 35.12
N GLN A 363 -2.87 -6.11 35.92
CA GLN A 363 -3.56 -5.53 37.07
C GLN A 363 -3.80 -4.04 36.82
N TRP A 364 -5.06 -3.62 36.73
CA TRP A 364 -5.41 -2.20 36.60
C TRP A 364 -5.01 -1.40 37.84
N ASN A 365 -4.48 -0.20 37.65
CA ASN A 365 -3.92 0.55 38.77
C ASN A 365 -4.96 1.21 39.68
N ASN A 366 -6.09 1.74 39.20
CA ASN A 366 -7.23 2.21 40.04
C ASN A 366 -8.52 2.60 39.27
N GLN A 367 -8.45 3.10 38.03
CA GLN A 367 -9.64 3.44 37.22
C GLN A 367 -9.97 2.34 36.22
N ARG A 368 -11.15 1.72 36.37
CA ARG A 368 -11.72 0.71 35.44
C ARG A 368 -13.03 1.16 34.80
N GLU A 369 -13.49 2.34 35.17
CA GLU A 369 -14.73 2.93 34.69
C GLU A 369 -14.50 4.43 34.47
N MET A 370 -15.00 4.96 33.36
CA MET A 370 -14.90 6.37 33.00
C MET A 370 -16.04 6.80 32.08
N ASN A 371 -16.31 8.09 32.02
CA ASN A 371 -17.23 8.67 31.04
C ASN A 371 -16.42 9.40 29.96
N VAL A 372 -16.68 9.06 28.70
CA VAL A 372 -16.06 9.65 27.52
C VAL A 372 -17.10 10.47 26.77
N SER A 373 -16.78 11.75 26.53
CA SER A 373 -17.64 12.68 25.82
C SER A 373 -17.28 12.66 24.34
N LEU A 374 -18.16 12.11 23.49
CA LEU A 374 -17.93 12.01 22.04
C LEU A 374 -18.76 13.05 21.29
N ALA A 375 -18.12 13.81 20.39
CA ALA A 375 -18.84 14.63 19.43
C ALA A 375 -19.64 13.76 18.42
N ALA A 376 -20.56 14.37 17.69
CA ALA A 376 -21.25 13.71 16.56
C ALA A 376 -20.22 13.20 15.56
N THR A 377 -20.29 11.91 15.20
CA THR A 377 -19.31 11.22 14.33
C THR A 377 -17.84 11.30 14.82
N GLY A 378 -17.64 11.73 16.07
CA GLY A 378 -16.33 12.06 16.64
C GLY A 378 -15.57 10.84 17.14
N VAL A 379 -14.27 11.02 17.33
CA VAL A 379 -13.35 10.02 17.86
C VAL A 379 -12.64 10.62 19.06
N GLU A 380 -12.57 9.86 20.15
CA GLU A 380 -11.79 10.22 21.34
C GLU A 380 -10.86 9.08 21.73
N SER A 381 -9.68 9.44 22.19
CA SER A 381 -8.66 8.49 22.64
C SER A 381 -8.45 8.65 24.14
N PHE A 382 -8.30 7.53 24.84
CA PHE A 382 -8.03 7.51 26.28
C PHE A 382 -7.10 6.37 26.64
N THR A 383 -6.45 6.47 27.79
CA THR A 383 -5.43 5.51 28.24
C THR A 383 -5.73 5.01 29.63
N LEU A 384 -5.55 3.72 29.86
CA LEU A 384 -5.60 3.11 31.18
C LEU A 384 -4.22 2.58 31.59
N THR A 385 -3.86 2.78 32.87
CA THR A 385 -2.59 2.29 33.41
C THR A 385 -2.78 0.95 34.14
N CYS A 386 -1.81 0.07 33.97
CA CYS A 386 -1.81 -1.26 34.58
C CYS A 386 -0.38 -1.76 34.85
N LYS A 387 -0.29 -2.84 35.63
CA LYS A 387 0.94 -3.61 35.84
C LYS A 387 0.81 -4.97 35.18
N GLN A 388 1.85 -5.40 34.48
CA GLN A 388 1.93 -6.74 33.93
C GLN A 388 1.93 -7.79 35.06
N LYS A 389 1.07 -8.81 34.94
CA LYS A 389 1.07 -10.00 35.80
C LYS A 389 1.84 -11.15 35.15
N ARG A 390 1.53 -11.44 33.88
CA ARG A 390 2.15 -12.51 33.07
C ARG A 390 1.97 -12.21 31.58
N ALA A 391 2.78 -12.87 30.76
CA ALA A 391 2.68 -12.80 29.30
C ALA A 391 1.56 -13.73 28.77
N GLY A 392 1.11 -13.48 27.54
CA GLY A 392 0.07 -14.28 26.87
C GLY A 392 -0.82 -13.47 25.94
N VAL A 393 -1.83 -14.12 25.35
CA VAL A 393 -2.84 -13.51 24.48
C VAL A 393 -4.22 -13.79 25.07
N VAL A 394 -4.92 -12.75 25.54
CA VAL A 394 -6.29 -12.83 26.07
C VAL A 394 -6.99 -11.51 25.74
N PRO A 395 -8.18 -11.51 25.12
CA PRO A 395 -8.87 -10.27 24.77
C PRO A 395 -9.34 -9.50 26.02
N LEU A 396 -9.35 -8.17 25.90
CA LEU A 396 -9.98 -7.29 26.86
C LEU A 396 -11.50 -7.34 26.68
N ILE A 397 -12.24 -7.34 27.80
CA ILE A 397 -13.70 -7.26 27.80
C ILE A 397 -14.10 -5.87 28.31
N ILE A 398 -14.82 -5.11 27.48
CA ILE A 398 -15.23 -3.73 27.77
C ILE A 398 -16.74 -3.61 27.63
N GLU A 399 -17.39 -3.08 28.65
CA GLU A 399 -18.82 -2.73 28.62
C GLU A 399 -18.95 -1.25 28.24
N LEU A 400 -19.81 -0.97 27.26
CA LEU A 400 -20.15 0.38 26.82
C LEU A 400 -21.62 0.65 27.13
N ALA A 401 -21.90 1.79 27.76
CA ALA A 401 -23.26 2.22 28.06
C ALA A 401 -23.46 3.70 27.73
N SER A 402 -24.57 4.04 27.09
CA SER A 402 -24.95 5.44 26.82
C SER A 402 -26.45 5.63 26.97
N GLU A 403 -26.86 6.73 27.60
CA GLU A 403 -28.24 7.20 27.62
C GLU A 403 -28.42 8.16 26.44
N SER A 404 -28.83 7.62 25.28
CA SER A 404 -28.96 8.44 24.07
C SER A 404 -30.09 9.46 24.23
N LYS A 405 -29.84 10.70 23.77
CA LYS A 405 -30.84 11.79 23.76
C LYS A 405 -31.73 11.78 22.51
N ASP A 406 -31.43 10.98 21.49
CA ASP A 406 -31.98 11.13 20.13
C ASP A 406 -32.84 9.95 19.68
N GLY A 407 -33.66 9.39 20.59
CA GLY A 407 -34.61 8.33 20.24
C GLY A 407 -34.01 6.94 20.01
N HIS A 408 -32.68 6.76 20.12
CA HIS A 408 -32.00 5.46 20.06
C HIS A 408 -32.15 4.60 21.34
N GLY A 409 -32.89 5.06 22.35
CA GLY A 409 -33.04 4.36 23.63
C GLY A 409 -31.73 4.28 24.44
N SER A 410 -31.74 3.50 25.52
CA SER A 410 -30.51 3.19 26.25
C SER A 410 -29.69 2.16 25.48
N LEU A 411 -28.45 2.53 25.15
CA LEU A 411 -27.52 1.67 24.41
C LEU A 411 -26.60 0.98 25.41
N ARG A 412 -26.57 -0.36 25.39
CA ARG A 412 -25.63 -1.16 26.19
C ARG A 412 -25.14 -2.35 25.39
N TYR A 413 -23.82 -2.52 25.30
CA TYR A 413 -23.21 -3.69 24.69
C TYR A 413 -21.79 -3.91 25.21
N THR A 414 -21.29 -5.12 24.97
CA THR A 414 -19.97 -5.57 25.40
C THR A 414 -19.09 -5.79 24.18
N GLU A 415 -17.91 -5.18 24.19
CA GLU A 415 -16.87 -5.37 23.18
C GLU A 415 -15.76 -6.29 23.69
N GLN A 416 -15.19 -7.05 22.75
CA GLN A 416 -13.97 -7.82 22.96
C GLN A 416 -12.90 -7.27 22.05
N VAL A 417 -11.81 -6.79 22.64
CA VAL A 417 -10.71 -6.19 21.87
C VAL A 417 -9.47 -7.07 22.03
N PRO A 418 -8.76 -7.41 20.94
CA PRO A 418 -7.52 -8.18 21.04
C PRO A 418 -6.51 -7.55 21.98
N PHE A 419 -5.89 -8.37 22.82
CA PHE A 419 -4.87 -7.91 23.74
C PHE A 419 -3.86 -9.02 24.04
N LEU A 420 -2.60 -8.65 24.09
CA LEU A 420 -1.46 -9.50 24.32
C LEU A 420 -0.39 -8.77 25.12
N VAL A 421 0.35 -9.56 25.88
CA VAL A 421 1.53 -9.10 26.62
C VAL A 421 2.70 -9.89 26.07
N GLU A 422 3.63 -9.19 25.41
CA GLU A 422 4.76 -9.80 24.70
C GLU A 422 5.82 -10.35 25.66
N SER A 423 6.40 -11.48 25.25
CA SER A 423 7.56 -12.13 25.82
C SER A 423 8.06 -13.17 24.80
N ASP A 424 9.25 -13.73 25.03
CA ASP A 424 9.77 -14.80 24.17
C ASP A 424 8.94 -16.10 24.27
N ASP A 425 8.11 -16.23 25.31
CA ASP A 425 7.21 -17.37 25.56
C ASP A 425 5.73 -17.10 25.24
N THR A 426 5.40 -15.92 24.68
CA THR A 426 4.01 -15.56 24.41
C THR A 426 3.43 -16.40 23.29
N ILE A 427 2.38 -17.17 23.58
CA ILE A 427 1.70 -18.00 22.59
C ILE A 427 0.20 -17.73 22.65
N GLY A 428 -0.42 -17.65 21.48
CA GLY A 428 -1.86 -17.55 21.35
C GLY A 428 -2.26 -17.01 19.98
N PHE A 429 -3.50 -16.59 19.85
CA PHE A 429 -4.02 -16.01 18.62
C PHE A 429 -5.20 -15.09 18.93
N PHE A 430 -5.51 -14.20 18.00
CA PHE A 430 -6.66 -13.31 18.08
C PHE A 430 -7.15 -12.91 16.69
N GLU A 431 -8.43 -12.63 16.58
CA GLU A 431 -9.03 -12.11 15.34
C GLU A 431 -8.91 -10.57 15.31
N LYS A 432 -8.55 -10.03 14.15
CA LYS A 432 -8.79 -8.65 13.74
C LYS A 432 -9.87 -8.65 12.65
N GLU A 433 -10.36 -7.46 12.28
CA GLU A 433 -11.43 -7.28 11.29
C GLU A 433 -11.20 -8.02 9.96
N ARG A 434 -9.97 -8.01 9.43
CA ARG A 434 -9.62 -8.62 8.13
C ARG A 434 -8.60 -9.76 8.22
N SER A 435 -8.23 -10.20 9.43
CA SER A 435 -7.18 -11.20 9.57
C SER A 435 -7.26 -12.01 10.87
N LEU A 436 -6.78 -13.25 10.83
CA LEU A 436 -6.38 -13.96 12.05
C LEU A 436 -4.89 -13.70 12.31
N VAL A 437 -4.55 -13.30 13.53
CA VAL A 437 -3.16 -13.15 13.97
C VAL A 437 -2.82 -14.28 14.94
N VAL A 438 -1.81 -15.07 14.58
CA VAL A 438 -1.27 -16.13 15.44
C VAL A 438 0.08 -15.66 15.97
N VAL A 439 0.30 -15.77 17.28
CA VAL A 439 1.47 -15.26 17.99
C VAL A 439 2.28 -16.44 18.54
N ASN A 440 3.60 -16.40 18.30
CA ASN A 440 4.57 -17.32 18.88
C ASN A 440 5.86 -16.55 19.22
N GLY A 441 6.09 -16.30 20.50
CA GLY A 441 7.10 -15.40 21.02
C GLY A 441 6.85 -13.96 20.57
N ARG A 442 7.85 -13.35 19.93
CA ARG A 442 7.79 -11.98 19.38
C ARG A 442 7.46 -11.93 17.88
N ARG A 443 6.91 -13.03 17.37
CA ARG A 443 6.62 -13.24 15.94
C ARG A 443 5.13 -13.48 15.77
N GLN A 444 4.61 -13.10 14.61
CA GLN A 444 3.21 -13.23 14.29
C GLN A 444 3.02 -13.75 12.86
N LEU A 445 2.22 -14.80 12.69
CA LEU A 445 1.66 -15.15 11.38
C LEU A 445 0.31 -14.47 11.22
N VAL A 446 0.14 -13.72 10.15
CA VAL A 446 -1.09 -12.99 9.84
C VAL A 446 -1.73 -13.61 8.60
N PHE A 447 -2.91 -14.18 8.78
CA PHE A 447 -3.72 -14.79 7.73
C PHE A 447 -4.80 -13.80 7.31
N ASP A 448 -4.72 -13.29 6.07
CA ASP A 448 -5.63 -12.27 5.55
C ASP A 448 -6.88 -12.90 4.93
N TYR A 449 -8.07 -12.46 5.35
CA TYR A 449 -9.34 -13.07 4.94
C TYR A 449 -9.81 -12.70 3.53
N GLU A 450 -9.17 -11.74 2.88
CA GLU A 450 -9.56 -11.30 1.52
C GLU A 450 -8.59 -11.77 0.46
N THR A 451 -7.29 -11.64 0.72
CA THR A 451 -6.23 -12.05 -0.21
C THR A 451 -5.85 -13.52 -0.06
N TYR A 452 -6.20 -14.11 1.08
CA TYR A 452 -5.77 -15.46 1.50
C TYR A 452 -4.25 -15.62 1.62
N PHE A 453 -3.54 -14.50 1.75
CA PHE A 453 -2.10 -14.49 1.95
C PHE A 453 -1.73 -14.71 3.41
N VAL A 454 -0.56 -15.30 3.62
CA VAL A 454 0.03 -15.48 4.94
C VAL A 454 1.32 -14.70 5.01
N THR A 455 1.34 -13.67 5.87
CA THR A 455 2.50 -12.82 6.10
C THR A 455 3.10 -13.09 7.48
N MET A 456 4.41 -12.89 7.61
CA MET A 456 5.10 -12.96 8.91
C MET A 456 5.41 -11.56 9.39
N LYS A 457 5.19 -11.30 10.68
CA LYS A 457 5.66 -10.10 11.36
C LYS A 457 6.61 -10.45 12.49
N GLN A 458 7.64 -9.62 12.70
CA GLN A 458 8.53 -9.68 13.85
C GLN A 458 8.55 -8.31 14.55
N PHE A 459 8.32 -8.27 15.87
CA PHE A 459 8.19 -7.01 16.62
C PHE A 459 7.17 -6.03 15.99
N GLY A 460 6.07 -6.57 15.45
CA GLY A 460 5.05 -5.80 14.73
C GLY A 460 5.42 -5.42 13.29
N GLN A 461 6.63 -5.72 12.82
CA GLN A 461 7.12 -5.35 11.49
C GLN A 461 6.97 -6.48 10.49
N ASP A 462 6.49 -6.18 9.28
CA ASP A 462 6.39 -7.18 8.21
C ASP A 462 7.78 -7.68 7.79
N GLU A 463 7.93 -9.00 7.69
CA GLU A 463 9.08 -9.64 7.06
C GLU A 463 8.91 -9.64 5.52
N PRO A 464 10.00 -9.61 4.74
CA PRO A 464 9.97 -9.47 3.28
C PRO A 464 9.63 -10.78 2.54
N TRP A 465 8.72 -11.57 3.10
CA TRP A 465 8.20 -12.78 2.48
C TRP A 465 6.72 -12.99 2.81
N THR A 466 5.98 -13.50 1.83
CA THR A 466 4.56 -13.79 1.90
C THR A 466 4.31 -15.12 1.22
N MET A 467 3.54 -15.99 1.87
CA MET A 467 3.07 -17.24 1.26
C MET A 467 1.68 -17.01 0.67
N LEU A 468 1.52 -17.37 -0.59
CA LEU A 468 0.29 -17.16 -1.35
C LEU A 468 -0.63 -18.39 -1.20
N TYR A 469 -1.84 -18.29 -1.74
CA TYR A 469 -2.74 -19.44 -1.81
C TYR A 469 -2.15 -20.55 -2.71
N PRO A 470 -2.40 -21.83 -2.38
CA PRO A 470 -1.98 -22.94 -3.23
C PRO A 470 -2.63 -22.88 -4.62
N SER A 471 -1.94 -23.41 -5.62
CA SER A 471 -2.45 -23.51 -6.99
C SER A 471 -2.22 -24.92 -7.57
N PHE A 472 -2.91 -25.23 -8.67
CA PHE A 472 -2.90 -26.56 -9.29
C PHE A 472 -2.83 -26.46 -10.82
N ASN A 473 -2.35 -27.55 -11.44
CA ASN A 473 -2.22 -27.72 -12.89
C ASN A 473 -1.29 -26.72 -13.62
N GLU A 474 -1.04 -26.99 -14.90
CA GLU A 474 -0.51 -26.04 -15.88
C GLU A 474 -1.49 -26.00 -17.08
N PRO A 475 -2.02 -24.81 -17.50
CA PRO A 475 -1.82 -23.49 -16.89
C PRO A 475 -2.40 -23.40 -15.47
N VAL A 476 -1.77 -22.57 -14.64
CA VAL A 476 -2.05 -22.47 -13.21
C VAL A 476 -3.48 -22.02 -12.95
N SER A 477 -4.19 -22.76 -12.11
CA SER A 477 -5.53 -22.40 -11.64
C SER A 477 -5.47 -21.24 -10.63
N ASN A 478 -6.25 -20.19 -10.89
CA ASN A 478 -6.49 -19.09 -9.95
C ASN A 478 -7.77 -19.29 -9.12
N GLU A 479 -8.31 -20.51 -9.05
CA GLU A 479 -9.59 -20.79 -8.38
C GLU A 479 -9.56 -20.37 -6.90
N LEU A 480 -8.49 -20.73 -6.17
CA LEU A 480 -8.40 -20.46 -4.72
C LEU A 480 -8.24 -18.97 -4.39
N ALA A 481 -7.83 -18.15 -5.35
CA ALA A 481 -7.80 -16.70 -5.21
C ALA A 481 -9.21 -16.11 -4.99
N GLN A 482 -10.24 -16.77 -5.54
CA GLN A 482 -11.63 -16.33 -5.46
C GLN A 482 -12.39 -17.07 -4.36
N THR A 483 -12.20 -18.39 -4.25
CA THR A 483 -12.98 -19.19 -3.30
C THR A 483 -12.45 -19.09 -1.88
N GLY A 484 -11.15 -18.87 -1.72
CA GLY A 484 -10.50 -18.82 -0.41
C GLY A 484 -10.60 -20.10 0.41
N TRP A 485 -10.27 -20.00 1.69
CA TRP A 485 -10.50 -21.09 2.64
C TRP A 485 -11.93 -21.08 3.20
N THR A 486 -12.47 -22.27 3.45
CA THR A 486 -13.76 -22.49 4.13
C THR A 486 -13.63 -22.53 5.65
N SER A 487 -12.41 -22.73 6.16
CA SER A 487 -12.11 -22.89 7.58
C SER A 487 -10.66 -22.57 7.86
N LEU A 488 -10.41 -21.79 8.90
CA LEU A 488 -9.09 -21.48 9.47
C LEU A 488 -9.18 -21.67 10.99
N LYS A 489 -8.41 -22.61 11.55
CA LYS A 489 -8.51 -23.00 12.97
C LYS A 489 -7.12 -23.07 13.62
N PRO A 490 -6.77 -22.10 14.48
CA PRO A 490 -5.57 -22.18 15.32
C PRO A 490 -5.84 -22.93 16.63
N GLU A 491 -4.85 -23.65 17.13
CA GLU A 491 -4.86 -24.36 18.41
C GLU A 491 -3.51 -24.22 19.10
N VAL A 492 -3.51 -23.78 20.36
CA VAL A 492 -2.29 -23.70 21.17
C VAL A 492 -1.95 -25.09 21.70
N THR A 493 -0.72 -25.55 21.47
CA THR A 493 -0.21 -26.83 21.95
C THR A 493 0.94 -26.63 22.94
N ASP A 494 1.40 -27.70 23.59
CA ASP A 494 2.54 -27.62 24.51
C ASP A 494 3.84 -27.18 23.80
N ASN A 495 3.97 -27.48 22.50
CA ASN A 495 5.17 -27.26 21.70
C ASN A 495 5.11 -25.97 20.84
N GLY A 496 3.96 -25.30 20.76
CA GLY A 496 3.78 -24.13 19.90
C GLY A 496 2.32 -23.90 19.51
N VAL A 497 2.06 -23.68 18.22
CA VAL A 497 0.71 -23.47 17.67
C VAL A 497 0.49 -24.34 16.44
N LEU A 498 -0.65 -25.03 16.40
CA LEU A 498 -1.15 -25.76 15.25
C LEU A 498 -2.17 -24.89 14.50
N ILE A 499 -2.05 -24.71 13.19
CA ILE A 499 -3.06 -24.01 12.37
C ILE A 499 -3.57 -24.94 11.27
N THR A 500 -4.86 -25.22 11.25
CA THR A 500 -5.50 -26.03 10.20
C THR A 500 -6.33 -25.16 9.26
N ILE A 501 -6.08 -25.27 7.96
CA ILE A 501 -6.80 -24.55 6.89
C ILE A 501 -7.45 -25.55 5.94
N ASN A 502 -8.68 -25.29 5.52
CA ASN A 502 -9.39 -26.11 4.52
C ASN A 502 -9.81 -25.27 3.32
N TYR A 503 -9.29 -25.61 2.14
CA TYR A 503 -9.67 -25.02 0.86
C TYR A 503 -10.60 -25.96 0.08
N PRO A 504 -11.74 -25.46 -0.43
CA PRO A 504 -12.54 -26.19 -1.40
C PRO A 504 -11.88 -26.10 -2.78
N ILE A 505 -11.89 -27.18 -3.55
CA ILE A 505 -11.41 -27.23 -4.94
C ILE A 505 -12.56 -27.68 -5.82
N HIS A 506 -12.67 -27.11 -7.01
CA HIS A 506 -13.75 -27.32 -7.98
C HIS A 506 -15.13 -27.21 -7.35
N ASN A 507 -15.40 -26.07 -6.69
CA ASN A 507 -16.64 -25.82 -5.96
C ASN A 507 -16.99 -26.89 -4.89
N GLY A 508 -15.98 -27.52 -4.30
CA GLY A 508 -16.14 -28.50 -3.22
C GLY A 508 -16.09 -29.97 -3.64
N ASP A 509 -15.86 -30.26 -4.93
CA ASP A 509 -15.58 -31.60 -5.44
C ASP A 509 -14.28 -32.19 -4.86
N ALA A 510 -13.37 -31.36 -4.36
CA ALA A 510 -12.24 -31.80 -3.57
C ALA A 510 -11.94 -30.82 -2.43
N GLN A 511 -11.08 -31.24 -1.51
CA GLN A 511 -10.59 -30.39 -0.42
C GLN A 511 -9.08 -30.51 -0.28
N LEU A 512 -8.39 -29.38 -0.19
CA LEU A 512 -7.02 -29.31 0.32
C LEU A 512 -7.06 -28.93 1.79
N THR A 513 -6.43 -29.74 2.63
CA THR A 513 -6.17 -29.42 4.04
C THR A 513 -4.70 -29.09 4.22
N ILE A 514 -4.43 -27.93 4.81
CA ILE A 514 -3.09 -27.49 5.18
C ILE A 514 -3.00 -27.47 6.71
N VAL A 515 -1.94 -28.04 7.26
CA VAL A 515 -1.66 -28.03 8.69
C VAL A 515 -0.30 -27.38 8.90
N TYR A 516 -0.27 -26.23 9.56
CA TYR A 516 0.95 -25.57 10.01
C TYR A 516 1.24 -25.96 11.46
N GLU A 517 2.36 -26.63 11.70
CA GLU A 517 2.93 -26.87 13.01
C GLU A 517 4.02 -25.83 13.27
N TRP A 518 3.69 -24.79 14.04
CA TRP A 518 4.63 -23.73 14.38
C TRP A 518 5.23 -23.94 15.77
N GLU A 519 6.47 -24.42 15.81
CA GLU A 519 7.19 -24.72 17.05
C GLU A 519 7.72 -23.46 17.74
N LYS A 520 7.89 -23.53 19.07
CA LYS A 520 8.51 -22.46 19.90
C LYS A 520 9.91 -22.04 19.45
N ASN A 521 10.66 -22.93 18.78
CA ASN A 521 11.99 -22.62 18.25
C ASN A 521 11.96 -21.79 16.95
N GLY A 522 10.76 -21.52 16.40
CA GLY A 522 10.56 -20.74 15.18
C GLY A 522 10.43 -21.54 13.89
N ILE A 523 10.55 -22.87 13.93
CA ILE A 523 10.34 -23.75 12.77
C ILE A 523 8.84 -23.86 12.51
N ILE A 524 8.45 -23.72 11.24
CA ILE A 524 7.09 -23.98 10.77
C ILE A 524 7.15 -25.17 9.82
N GLU A 525 6.47 -26.25 10.15
CA GLU A 525 6.21 -27.35 9.20
C GLU A 525 4.79 -27.19 8.63
N ALA A 526 4.67 -27.12 7.31
CA ALA A 526 3.40 -27.09 6.60
C ALA A 526 3.16 -28.44 5.90
N SER A 527 2.09 -29.12 6.27
CA SER A 527 1.65 -30.39 5.66
C SER A 527 0.42 -30.18 4.79
N TYR A 528 0.46 -30.66 3.54
CA TYR A 528 -0.60 -30.51 2.54
C TYR A 528 -1.21 -31.87 2.20
N VAL A 529 -2.52 -32.02 2.38
CA VAL A 529 -3.27 -33.26 2.10
C VAL A 529 -4.49 -32.96 1.25
N LEU A 530 -4.63 -33.66 0.13
CA LEU A 530 -5.77 -33.56 -0.78
C LEU A 530 -6.75 -34.70 -0.54
N LYS A 531 -8.05 -34.39 -0.59
CA LYS A 531 -9.14 -35.36 -0.52
C LYS A 531 -10.10 -35.20 -1.67
N ASN A 532 -10.33 -36.27 -2.43
CA ASN A 532 -11.36 -36.29 -3.46
C ASN A 532 -12.73 -36.52 -2.83
N LYS A 533 -13.65 -35.55 -2.97
CA LYS A 533 -15.04 -35.62 -2.48
C LYS A 533 -16.07 -35.76 -3.61
N SER A 534 -15.61 -35.76 -4.85
CA SER A 534 -16.44 -35.79 -6.04
C SER A 534 -16.93 -37.20 -6.33
N ARG A 535 -17.73 -37.33 -7.40
CA ARG A 535 -18.17 -38.64 -7.91
C ARG A 535 -17.22 -39.22 -8.99
N ASN A 536 -16.17 -38.50 -9.35
CA ASN A 536 -15.24 -38.85 -10.42
C ASN A 536 -13.81 -38.95 -9.90
N VAL A 537 -12.91 -39.53 -10.70
CA VAL A 537 -11.47 -39.47 -10.42
C VAL A 537 -11.01 -38.01 -10.54
N LEU A 538 -10.22 -37.55 -9.57
CA LEU A 538 -9.67 -36.20 -9.55
C LEU A 538 -8.21 -36.23 -10.02
N ASP A 539 -7.90 -35.50 -11.08
CA ASP A 539 -6.54 -35.38 -11.60
C ASP A 539 -6.12 -33.90 -11.64
N LEU A 540 -5.46 -33.46 -10.55
CA LEU A 540 -4.95 -32.09 -10.41
C LEU A 540 -3.51 -31.93 -10.93
N LYS A 541 -2.85 -33.04 -11.33
CA LYS A 541 -1.47 -33.18 -11.83
C LYS A 541 -0.35 -32.66 -10.94
N GLN A 542 -0.48 -31.49 -10.34
CA GLN A 542 0.53 -30.80 -9.56
C GLN A 542 -0.11 -29.96 -8.44
N LEU A 543 0.60 -29.85 -7.31
CA LEU A 543 0.36 -28.88 -6.24
C LEU A 543 1.50 -27.87 -6.24
N ILE A 544 1.18 -26.58 -6.27
CA ILE A 544 2.13 -25.47 -6.38
C ILE A 544 1.89 -24.53 -5.20
N ILE A 545 2.95 -24.19 -4.46
CA ILE A 545 2.93 -23.23 -3.35
C ILE A 545 3.79 -22.03 -3.74
N PRO A 546 3.18 -20.91 -4.13
CA PRO A 546 3.90 -19.70 -4.48
C PRO A 546 4.36 -18.92 -3.25
N PHE A 547 5.56 -18.37 -3.34
CA PHE A 547 6.14 -17.44 -2.38
C PHE A 547 6.52 -16.15 -3.09
N TYR A 548 5.93 -15.06 -2.61
CA TYR A 548 6.40 -13.72 -2.94
C TYR A 548 7.43 -13.29 -1.90
N PHE A 549 8.61 -12.89 -2.34
CA PHE A 549 9.64 -12.39 -1.45
C PHE A 549 10.55 -11.36 -2.11
N GLN A 550 11.25 -10.60 -1.26
CA GLN A 550 12.26 -9.62 -1.68
C GLN A 550 13.47 -9.69 -0.73
N PRO A 551 14.23 -10.79 -0.71
CA PRO A 551 15.38 -10.92 0.18
C PRO A 551 16.54 -10.06 -0.32
N ASP A 552 17.57 -9.88 0.51
CA ASP A 552 18.78 -9.16 0.10
C ASP A 552 19.79 -10.10 -0.56
N SER A 553 19.79 -11.37 -0.16
CA SER A 553 20.58 -12.43 -0.80
C SER A 553 19.89 -13.78 -0.71
N ILE A 554 20.22 -14.65 -1.65
CA ILE A 554 19.69 -16.01 -1.77
C ILE A 554 20.82 -17.01 -1.97
N TYR A 555 20.66 -18.19 -1.39
CA TYR A 555 21.62 -19.29 -1.43
C TYR A 555 20.91 -20.53 -1.96
N LEU A 556 21.48 -21.10 -3.02
CA LEU A 556 20.90 -22.18 -3.82
C LEU A 556 21.86 -23.39 -3.87
N PRO A 557 21.42 -24.61 -3.55
CA PRO A 557 22.22 -25.82 -3.74
C PRO A 557 22.24 -26.23 -5.22
N ILE A 558 23.38 -26.08 -5.91
CA ILE A 558 23.51 -26.44 -7.33
C ILE A 558 24.68 -27.40 -7.49
N LYS A 559 24.40 -28.60 -8.00
CA LYS A 559 25.43 -29.64 -8.28
C LYS A 559 26.36 -29.93 -7.07
N GLY A 560 25.83 -29.85 -5.84
CA GLY A 560 26.59 -30.09 -4.62
C GLY A 560 27.41 -28.90 -4.11
N GLU A 561 27.33 -27.73 -4.75
CA GLU A 561 27.87 -26.46 -4.27
C GLU A 561 26.72 -25.54 -3.81
N VAL A 562 27.03 -24.55 -2.96
CA VAL A 562 26.07 -23.51 -2.58
C VAL A 562 26.39 -22.26 -3.40
N VAL A 563 25.53 -21.94 -4.35
CA VAL A 563 25.61 -20.70 -5.12
C VAL A 563 24.95 -19.59 -4.33
N HIS A 564 25.74 -18.56 -4.02
CA HIS A 564 25.28 -17.33 -3.39
C HIS A 564 25.01 -16.29 -4.47
N VAL A 565 23.78 -15.79 -4.51
CA VAL A 565 23.39 -14.63 -5.31
C VAL A 565 23.16 -13.48 -4.33
N SER A 566 24.15 -12.61 -4.22
CA SER A 566 24.01 -11.31 -3.55
C SER A 566 23.30 -10.32 -4.48
N GLN A 567 22.62 -9.32 -3.91
CA GLN A 567 21.93 -8.28 -4.69
C GLN A 567 20.82 -8.84 -5.58
N ILE A 568 20.05 -9.82 -5.08
CA ILE A 568 18.99 -10.51 -5.83
C ILE A 568 17.99 -9.54 -6.48
N ASN A 569 17.78 -8.35 -5.91
CA ASN A 569 16.92 -7.33 -6.51
C ASN A 569 17.36 -6.93 -7.93
N GLN A 570 18.60 -7.21 -8.36
CA GLN A 570 19.12 -6.95 -9.71
C GLN A 570 18.99 -8.16 -10.66
N VAL A 571 18.49 -9.30 -10.16
CA VAL A 571 18.38 -10.57 -10.88
C VAL A 571 16.91 -10.99 -10.80
N TRP A 572 16.24 -11.16 -11.95
CA TRP A 572 14.86 -11.61 -11.92
C TRP A 572 14.80 -13.05 -11.39
N ILE A 573 13.73 -13.44 -10.70
CA ILE A 573 13.60 -14.82 -10.18
C ILE A 573 13.68 -15.84 -11.33
N GLN A 574 13.19 -15.49 -12.53
CA GLN A 574 13.32 -16.30 -13.75
C GLN A 574 14.77 -16.56 -14.18
N ASP A 575 15.72 -15.70 -13.77
CA ASP A 575 17.15 -15.85 -14.09
C ASP A 575 17.87 -16.76 -13.08
N LEU A 576 17.19 -17.11 -11.97
CA LEU A 576 17.74 -18.04 -11.01
C LEU A 576 17.69 -19.47 -11.58
N PRO A 577 18.78 -20.24 -11.45
CA PRO A 577 18.86 -21.61 -11.95
C PRO A 577 18.12 -22.61 -11.04
N LEU A 578 16.84 -22.35 -10.75
CA LEU A 578 15.99 -23.16 -9.87
C LEU A 578 15.77 -24.57 -10.41
N ASP A 579 15.78 -24.72 -11.74
CA ASP A 579 15.71 -26.00 -12.45
C ASP A 579 16.96 -26.89 -12.23
N LYS A 580 18.05 -26.33 -11.71
CA LYS A 580 19.35 -27.01 -11.50
C LYS A 580 19.64 -27.30 -10.04
N LEU A 581 18.66 -27.12 -9.15
CA LEU A 581 18.85 -27.40 -7.74
C LEU A 581 19.17 -28.89 -7.51
N SER A 582 20.22 -29.16 -6.73
CA SER A 582 20.53 -30.53 -6.32
C SER A 582 19.64 -31.01 -5.18
N ASP A 583 19.14 -30.09 -4.36
CA ASP A 583 18.19 -30.34 -3.28
C ASP A 583 17.12 -29.24 -3.27
N PRO A 584 15.86 -29.53 -2.90
CA PRO A 584 14.76 -28.57 -2.95
C PRO A 584 14.74 -27.66 -1.70
N TRP A 585 15.85 -26.95 -1.45
CA TRP A 585 15.92 -25.93 -0.43
C TRP A 585 16.51 -24.63 -0.96
N VAL A 586 16.08 -23.53 -0.35
CA VAL A 586 16.55 -22.18 -0.62
C VAL A 586 16.77 -21.50 0.73
N PHE A 587 17.88 -20.78 0.90
CA PHE A 587 18.09 -19.96 2.09
C PHE A 587 18.21 -18.49 1.70
N MET A 588 17.51 -17.63 2.42
CA MET A 588 17.39 -16.20 2.15
C MET A 588 17.76 -15.40 3.39
N ASN A 589 18.38 -14.24 3.22
CA ASN A 589 18.64 -13.31 4.32
C ASN A 589 18.47 -11.85 3.90
N TRP A 590 18.23 -11.00 4.90
CA TRP A 590 18.14 -9.55 4.77
C TRP A 590 18.65 -8.85 6.02
N ALA A 591 18.72 -7.52 6.00
CA ALA A 591 19.34 -6.72 7.05
C ALA A 591 18.84 -7.02 8.48
N SER A 592 17.56 -7.40 8.64
CA SER A 592 16.95 -7.69 9.94
C SER A 592 16.78 -9.19 10.27
N SER A 593 16.74 -10.08 9.28
CA SER A 593 16.23 -11.44 9.46
C SER A 593 16.64 -12.42 8.32
N SER A 594 16.18 -13.67 8.38
CA SER A 594 16.49 -14.76 7.45
C SER A 594 15.35 -15.78 7.39
N LEU A 595 15.28 -16.50 6.26
CA LEU A 595 14.33 -17.58 6.02
C LEU A 595 15.00 -18.72 5.24
N GLY A 596 15.03 -19.91 5.82
CA GLY A 596 15.25 -21.15 5.06
C GLY A 596 13.92 -21.75 4.62
N VAL A 597 13.82 -22.16 3.36
CA VAL A 597 12.66 -22.88 2.79
C VAL A 597 13.16 -24.23 2.32
N GLU A 598 12.49 -25.31 2.73
CA GLU A 598 12.86 -26.67 2.33
C GLU A 598 11.63 -27.52 2.01
N GLY A 599 11.54 -27.96 0.76
CA GLY A 599 10.56 -28.95 0.33
C GLY A 599 11.00 -30.38 0.66
N LYS A 600 10.03 -31.24 1.00
CA LYS A 600 10.22 -32.69 1.22
C LYS A 600 9.38 -33.49 0.22
N ASP A 601 9.42 -34.81 0.31
CA ASP A 601 8.48 -35.70 -0.38
C ASP A 601 8.48 -35.56 -1.92
N GLY A 602 9.66 -35.35 -2.50
CA GLY A 602 9.84 -35.16 -3.95
C GLY A 602 9.50 -33.75 -4.43
N ALA A 603 9.55 -32.74 -3.55
CA ALA A 603 9.40 -31.35 -3.92
C ALA A 603 10.46 -30.90 -4.94
N GLU A 604 10.07 -29.95 -5.78
CA GLU A 604 10.94 -29.22 -6.69
C GLU A 604 10.72 -27.73 -6.49
N CYS A 605 11.77 -26.90 -6.63
CA CYS A 605 11.60 -25.46 -6.65
C CYS A 605 11.71 -24.95 -8.09
N LEU A 606 10.86 -24.02 -8.48
CA LEU A 606 10.87 -23.41 -9.81
C LEU A 606 10.34 -21.98 -9.76
N GLU A 607 10.51 -21.25 -10.86
CA GLU A 607 9.84 -19.97 -11.07
C GLU A 607 8.50 -20.20 -11.80
N ILE A 608 7.45 -19.54 -11.32
CA ILE A 608 6.18 -19.39 -12.03
C ILE A 608 5.66 -17.98 -11.79
N ASP A 609 5.48 -17.22 -12.86
CA ASP A 609 4.90 -15.87 -12.83
C ASP A 609 5.70 -14.91 -11.93
N ASP A 610 7.04 -14.96 -12.06
CA ASP A 610 8.01 -14.23 -11.24
C ASP A 610 8.04 -14.61 -9.74
N ASP A 611 7.25 -15.59 -9.30
CA ASP A 611 7.28 -16.11 -7.93
C ASP A 611 8.15 -17.37 -7.82
N LEU A 612 8.84 -17.53 -6.69
CA LEU A 612 9.42 -18.83 -6.34
C LEU A 612 8.31 -19.76 -5.89
N CYS A 613 8.22 -20.89 -6.56
CA CYS A 613 7.24 -21.91 -6.26
C CYS A 613 7.92 -23.17 -5.75
N VAL A 614 7.30 -23.80 -4.74
CA VAL A 614 7.58 -25.20 -4.39
C VAL A 614 6.47 -26.06 -4.98
N ARG A 615 6.84 -27.09 -5.74
CA ARG A 615 5.93 -27.93 -6.50
C ARG A 615 6.06 -29.41 -6.15
N TRP A 616 4.93 -30.10 -6.14
CA TRP A 616 4.86 -31.56 -6.17
C TRP A 616 4.07 -32.05 -7.37
N THR A 617 4.53 -33.12 -8.00
CA THR A 617 3.70 -33.91 -8.93
C THR A 617 2.73 -34.76 -8.12
N LEU A 618 1.48 -34.84 -8.58
CA LEU A 618 0.38 -35.55 -7.94
C LEU A 618 -0.09 -36.70 -8.82
N ASP A 619 -0.35 -37.84 -8.19
CA ASP A 619 -1.07 -38.94 -8.83
C ASP A 619 -2.58 -38.66 -8.83
N PRO A 620 -3.34 -39.18 -9.83
CA PRO A 620 -4.80 -39.07 -9.84
C PRO A 620 -5.43 -39.76 -8.62
N LEU A 621 -6.35 -39.05 -7.93
CA LEU A 621 -7.02 -39.53 -6.72
C LEU A 621 -8.36 -40.18 -7.05
N GLN A 622 -8.57 -41.41 -6.57
CA GLN A 622 -9.84 -42.13 -6.66
C GLN A 622 -10.92 -41.48 -5.78
N VAL A 623 -12.18 -41.83 -6.02
CA VAL A 623 -13.33 -41.29 -5.27
C VAL A 623 -13.19 -41.60 -3.78
N GLY A 624 -13.16 -40.56 -2.95
CA GLY A 624 -12.99 -40.66 -1.50
C GLY A 624 -11.55 -40.83 -1.01
N GLU A 625 -10.57 -40.95 -1.91
CA GLU A 625 -9.16 -41.13 -1.57
C GLU A 625 -8.53 -39.84 -1.01
N GLU A 626 -7.54 -40.02 -0.13
CA GLU A 626 -6.69 -38.96 0.41
C GLU A 626 -5.25 -39.15 -0.08
N SER A 627 -4.60 -38.06 -0.50
CA SER A 627 -3.21 -38.09 -0.93
C SER A 627 -2.25 -38.33 0.25
N THR A 628 -1.04 -38.80 -0.06
CA THR A 628 0.07 -38.69 0.89
C THR A 628 0.32 -37.22 1.24
N SER A 629 0.68 -36.93 2.49
CA SER A 629 1.08 -35.57 2.89
C SER A 629 2.31 -35.11 2.11
N LYS A 630 2.27 -33.87 1.60
CA LYS A 630 3.44 -33.16 1.07
C LYS A 630 3.89 -32.16 2.10
N LYS A 631 5.19 -32.10 2.40
CA LYS A 631 5.71 -31.24 3.48
C LYS A 631 6.64 -30.14 3.01
N LEU A 632 6.49 -28.98 3.65
CA LEU A 632 7.32 -27.81 3.48
C LEU A 632 7.80 -27.31 4.85
N LEU A 633 9.10 -27.12 5.03
CA LEU A 633 9.66 -26.56 6.26
C LEU A 633 10.14 -25.13 6.03
N LEU A 634 9.77 -24.24 6.95
CA LEU A 634 10.17 -22.85 6.99
C LEU A 634 10.99 -22.59 8.26
N TYR A 635 12.22 -22.14 8.08
CA TYR A 635 13.17 -21.80 9.12
C TYR A 635 13.23 -20.28 9.30
N SER A 636 12.14 -19.69 9.77
CA SER A 636 12.03 -18.24 9.96
C SER A 636 12.84 -17.79 11.18
N ASN A 637 13.94 -17.06 10.96
CA ASN A 637 14.88 -16.62 12.00
C ASN A 637 15.38 -17.74 12.92
N VAL A 638 15.45 -18.95 12.40
CA VAL A 638 16.02 -20.09 13.12
C VAL A 638 17.53 -20.14 12.87
N ASP A 639 17.96 -19.83 11.64
CA ASP A 639 19.36 -19.78 11.22
C ASP A 639 19.71 -18.38 10.71
N ASN A 640 20.45 -17.60 11.49
CA ASN A 640 20.78 -16.20 11.16
C ASN A 640 21.85 -16.05 10.06
N SER A 641 22.28 -17.16 9.45
CA SER A 641 23.31 -17.19 8.40
C SER A 641 23.25 -18.52 7.66
N ILE A 642 23.72 -18.51 6.40
CA ILE A 642 23.88 -19.73 5.63
C ILE A 642 24.76 -20.76 6.35
N ASP A 643 25.76 -20.31 7.11
CA ASP A 643 26.63 -21.18 7.90
C ASP A 643 25.87 -21.97 8.96
N GLN A 644 24.93 -21.34 9.66
CA GLN A 644 24.09 -21.99 10.67
C GLN A 644 23.11 -22.96 10.00
N PHE A 645 22.52 -22.54 8.89
CA PHE A 645 21.64 -23.38 8.08
C PHE A 645 22.39 -24.63 7.58
N MET A 646 23.60 -24.46 7.02
CA MET A 646 24.45 -25.55 6.54
C MET A 646 25.03 -26.39 7.69
N ALA A 647 25.30 -25.81 8.87
CA ALA A 647 25.71 -26.55 10.06
C ALA A 647 24.59 -27.41 10.62
N ARG A 648 23.34 -26.94 10.55
CA ARG A 648 22.13 -27.74 10.78
C ARG A 648 21.99 -28.85 9.74
N LYS A 649 22.51 -28.63 8.53
CA LYS A 649 22.71 -29.65 7.49
C LYS A 649 24.04 -30.43 7.60
N HIS A 650 24.83 -30.22 8.67
CA HIS A 650 26.14 -30.85 8.96
C HIS A 650 27.34 -30.48 8.05
N THR A 651 27.55 -29.18 7.74
CA THR A 651 28.74 -28.66 7.02
C THR A 651 29.33 -27.43 7.74
N LYS A 652 30.67 -27.22 7.71
CA LYS A 652 31.37 -26.17 8.51
C LYS A 652 31.57 -24.85 7.77
N PRO A 653 31.24 -23.70 8.40
CA PRO A 653 32.03 -22.47 8.15
C PRO A 653 32.28 -21.59 9.41
N VAL A 654 33.13 -20.55 9.24
CA VAL A 654 33.74 -19.70 10.29
C VAL A 654 33.77 -18.20 9.91
N VAL A 655 33.27 -17.37 10.86
CA VAL A 655 33.57 -15.96 11.28
C VAL A 655 33.05 -14.73 10.49
N LYS A 656 32.52 -13.76 11.28
CA LYS A 656 31.95 -12.43 10.94
C LYS A 656 32.97 -11.27 11.15
N PRO A 657 32.89 -10.16 10.38
CA PRO A 657 33.68 -8.93 10.62
C PRO A 657 33.07 -8.01 11.70
N LEU A 658 33.90 -7.22 12.38
CA LEU A 658 33.55 -6.22 13.42
C LEU A 658 34.02 -4.81 12.95
N LYS A 659 33.14 -3.78 12.89
CA LYS A 659 33.50 -2.36 12.62
C LYS A 659 33.52 -1.54 13.94
N GLN A 660 34.46 -0.59 14.12
CA GLN A 660 34.81 0.02 15.44
C GLN A 660 35.24 1.53 15.45
N VAL A 661 34.97 2.35 14.42
CA VAL A 661 35.38 3.79 14.35
C VAL A 661 34.22 4.73 13.93
N ALA A 662 34.03 5.88 14.60
CA ALA A 662 32.99 6.89 14.30
C ALA A 662 33.40 8.31 14.76
N PHE A 663 32.62 9.37 14.49
CA PHE A 663 32.76 10.64 15.22
C PHE A 663 32.23 10.49 16.66
N ALA A 664 32.87 11.14 17.63
CA ALA A 664 32.44 11.12 19.02
C ALA A 664 31.15 11.92 19.25
N ALA A 665 30.93 12.98 18.45
CA ALA A 665 29.70 13.78 18.47
C ALA A 665 29.14 13.94 17.05
N HIS A 666 29.82 14.72 16.19
CA HIS A 666 29.43 15.00 14.81
C HIS A 666 30.64 15.36 13.94
N GLY A 667 30.43 15.41 12.62
CA GLY A 667 31.44 15.77 11.63
C GLY A 667 31.50 17.26 11.25
N PHE A 668 30.67 18.14 11.82
CA PHE A 668 30.75 19.58 11.52
C PHE A 668 32.05 20.22 12.02
N TYR A 669 32.62 21.12 11.22
CA TYR A 669 33.77 21.93 11.61
C TYR A 669 33.69 23.35 11.05
N HIS A 670 34.36 24.28 11.73
CA HIS A 670 34.55 25.66 11.28
C HIS A 670 36.01 25.89 10.87
N ARG A 671 36.30 27.06 10.30
CA ARG A 671 37.63 27.40 9.81
C ARG A 671 38.70 27.22 10.89
N GLY A 672 39.65 26.31 10.67
CA GLY A 672 40.71 25.99 11.63
C GLY A 672 40.26 25.18 12.86
N GLY A 673 39.04 24.63 12.83
CA GLY A 673 38.44 23.83 13.88
C GLY A 673 38.95 22.39 13.97
N GLU A 674 38.42 21.66 14.94
CA GLU A 674 38.82 20.28 15.27
C GLU A 674 37.61 19.36 15.22
N VAL A 675 37.85 18.08 14.93
CA VAL A 675 36.84 17.02 14.97
C VAL A 675 37.24 15.95 15.98
N ASN A 676 36.24 15.39 16.66
CA ASN A 676 36.46 14.36 17.66
C ASN A 676 36.15 12.98 17.06
N VAL A 677 37.14 12.09 16.96
CA VAL A 677 37.02 10.74 16.41
C VAL A 677 37.00 9.72 17.54
N ALA A 678 35.92 8.95 17.66
CA ALA A 678 35.74 7.89 18.63
C ALA A 678 36.16 6.52 18.08
N LEU A 679 36.90 5.78 18.89
CA LEU A 679 37.36 4.42 18.61
C LEU A 679 36.85 3.46 19.70
N GLN A 680 36.09 2.45 19.30
CA GLN A 680 35.61 1.41 20.20
C GLN A 680 36.55 0.20 20.13
N THR A 681 36.89 -0.42 21.24
CA THR A 681 37.90 -1.52 21.28
C THR A 681 37.32 -2.80 21.88
N ASN A 682 37.75 -3.98 21.42
CA ASN A 682 37.26 -5.26 21.93
C ASN A 682 38.06 -5.69 23.17
N PRO A 683 37.42 -5.88 24.34
CA PRO A 683 38.11 -6.23 25.59
C PRO A 683 38.84 -7.58 25.57
N ASN A 684 38.54 -8.48 24.63
CA ASN A 684 39.13 -9.83 24.55
C ASN A 684 40.35 -9.94 23.61
N GLN A 685 40.78 -8.85 22.98
CA GLN A 685 41.97 -8.79 22.12
C GLN A 685 42.77 -7.50 22.41
N PRO A 686 43.55 -7.45 23.50
CA PRO A 686 44.36 -6.27 23.81
C PRO A 686 45.46 -6.12 22.74
N ASP A 687 45.43 -5.02 22.00
CA ASP A 687 46.45 -4.67 21.02
C ASP A 687 47.02 -3.27 21.32
N HIS A 688 48.33 -3.08 21.13
CA HIS A 688 49.01 -1.79 21.27
C HIS A 688 49.41 -1.31 19.88
N GLY A 689 49.10 -0.06 19.56
CA GLY A 689 49.25 0.40 18.19
C GLY A 689 49.30 1.90 18.03
N ILE A 690 49.24 2.30 16.76
CA ILE A 690 49.12 3.68 16.34
C ILE A 690 47.84 3.86 15.54
N ILE A 691 47.19 5.01 15.73
CA ILE A 691 46.09 5.46 14.91
C ILE A 691 46.62 6.57 14.02
N THR A 692 46.51 6.39 12.72
CA THR A 692 46.90 7.40 11.74
C THR A 692 45.63 7.99 11.13
N ILE A 693 45.43 9.29 11.30
CA ILE A 693 44.34 10.04 10.66
C ILE A 693 44.95 10.84 9.51
N VAL A 694 44.36 10.73 8.33
CA VAL A 694 44.76 11.46 7.12
C VAL A 694 43.57 12.24 6.59
N ASP A 695 43.67 13.57 6.57
CA ASP A 695 42.69 14.49 5.97
C ASP A 695 43.27 15.16 4.70
N ASP A 696 44.54 15.53 4.79
CA ASP A 696 45.46 16.06 3.79
C ASP A 696 46.90 15.71 4.19
N LYS A 697 47.18 15.86 5.49
CA LYS A 697 48.43 15.44 6.12
C LYS A 697 48.19 14.24 7.02
N SER A 698 49.20 13.40 7.12
CA SER A 698 49.18 12.25 8.02
C SER A 698 49.57 12.71 9.43
N VAL A 699 48.69 12.46 10.41
CA VAL A 699 48.94 12.68 11.84
C VAL A 699 48.76 11.37 12.58
N THR A 700 49.71 11.04 13.46
CA THR A 700 49.72 9.78 14.21
C THR A 700 49.46 10.03 15.69
N TYR A 701 48.57 9.23 16.27
CA TYR A 701 48.20 9.23 17.67
C TYR A 701 48.55 7.87 18.29
N PRO A 702 49.15 7.83 19.49
CA PRO A 702 49.34 6.57 20.22
C PRO A 702 47.99 6.02 20.69
N TYR A 703 47.83 4.69 20.74
CA TYR A 703 46.64 4.02 21.27
C TYR A 703 47.02 2.84 22.18
N GLU A 704 46.36 2.73 23.33
CA GLU A 704 46.51 1.62 24.30
C GLU A 704 45.20 0.82 24.43
N PRO A 705 45.24 -0.50 24.72
CA PRO A 705 44.03 -1.30 24.87
C PRO A 705 43.23 -0.83 26.10
N MET A 706 42.01 -0.34 25.88
CA MET A 706 41.15 0.22 26.92
C MET A 706 39.81 -0.51 27.03
N LYS A 707 39.14 -0.35 28.17
CA LYS A 707 37.79 -0.86 28.41
C LYS A 707 36.76 0.20 27.98
N GLY A 708 36.42 0.27 26.68
CA GLY A 708 35.36 1.16 26.18
C GLY A 708 35.71 1.92 24.89
N THR A 709 35.33 3.20 24.86
CA THR A 709 35.49 4.11 23.71
C THR A 709 36.52 5.19 24.03
N GLU A 710 37.54 5.36 23.20
CA GLU A 710 38.53 6.44 23.27
C GLU A 710 38.20 7.54 22.25
N THR A 711 38.42 8.81 22.57
CA THR A 711 38.15 9.94 21.67
C THR A 711 39.42 10.71 21.37
N ILE A 712 39.73 10.86 20.08
CA ILE A 712 40.89 11.60 19.56
C ILE A 712 40.41 12.95 19.02
N GLN A 713 41.00 14.04 19.49
CA GLN A 713 40.78 15.37 18.91
C GLN A 713 41.76 15.58 17.75
N HIS A 714 41.22 15.71 16.54
CA HIS A 714 41.99 15.90 15.32
C HIS A 714 41.77 17.30 14.76
N LYS A 715 42.87 18.07 14.65
CA LYS A 715 42.85 19.39 14.03
C LYS A 715 42.99 19.26 12.52
N LEU A 716 42.02 19.80 11.80
CA LEU A 716 41.96 19.71 10.34
C LEU A 716 43.02 20.60 9.68
N ASN A 717 43.71 20.07 8.68
CA ASN A 717 44.79 20.72 7.94
C ASN A 717 44.29 21.49 6.70
N GLN A 718 43.03 21.28 6.28
CA GLN A 718 42.38 22.02 5.20
C GLN A 718 41.26 22.91 5.76
N PRO A 719 41.42 24.25 5.77
CA PRO A 719 40.51 25.11 6.51
C PRO A 719 39.16 25.42 5.84
N ASP A 720 38.99 25.16 4.53
CA ASP A 720 37.87 25.71 3.75
C ASP A 720 37.28 24.76 2.66
N GLN A 721 37.46 23.43 2.76
CA GLN A 721 36.79 22.50 1.82
C GLN A 721 35.35 22.21 2.26
N PRO A 722 34.35 22.24 1.36
CA PRO A 722 32.97 21.93 1.74
C PRO A 722 32.80 20.56 2.42
N VAL A 723 33.55 19.55 1.96
CA VAL A 723 33.60 18.20 2.52
C VAL A 723 35.07 17.78 2.67
N THR A 724 35.43 17.27 3.85
CA THR A 724 36.79 16.76 4.14
C THR A 724 36.72 15.28 4.52
N THR A 725 37.43 14.43 3.78
CA THR A 725 37.52 12.98 4.07
C THR A 725 38.65 12.71 5.07
N LEU A 726 38.34 11.97 6.13
CA LEU A 726 39.29 11.48 7.12
C LEU A 726 39.50 9.98 6.92
N ALA A 727 40.70 9.55 6.52
CA ALA A 727 41.09 8.14 6.53
C ALA A 727 41.72 7.80 7.88
N VAL A 728 41.03 7.02 8.70
CA VAL A 728 41.45 6.59 10.03
C VAL A 728 41.97 5.16 9.96
N THR A 729 43.29 5.00 9.98
CA THR A 729 43.94 3.70 9.98
C THR A 729 44.35 3.32 11.40
N VAL A 730 43.77 2.23 11.90
CA VAL A 730 44.11 1.61 13.18
C VAL A 730 45.12 0.50 12.89
N GLN A 731 46.33 0.62 13.42
CA GLN A 731 47.40 -0.35 13.22
C GLN A 731 47.93 -0.84 14.58
N GLY A 732 47.54 -2.05 14.95
CA GLY A 732 48.11 -2.79 16.08
C GLY A 732 49.12 -3.86 15.65
N LYS A 733 49.48 -4.77 16.56
CA LYS A 733 50.42 -5.88 16.35
C LYS A 733 49.86 -6.99 15.46
N SER A 734 48.55 -7.27 15.51
CA SER A 734 47.93 -8.36 14.74
C SER A 734 46.79 -7.90 13.81
N ILE A 735 46.36 -6.64 13.93
CA ILE A 735 45.23 -6.09 13.17
C ILE A 735 45.62 -4.76 12.52
N ARG A 736 45.28 -4.61 11.25
CA ARG A 736 45.28 -3.32 10.54
C ARG A 736 43.92 -3.11 9.89
N SER A 737 43.27 -1.99 10.16
CA SER A 737 42.00 -1.60 9.52
C SER A 737 42.01 -0.12 9.16
N THR A 738 41.31 0.25 8.09
CA THR A 738 41.13 1.64 7.68
C THR A 738 39.65 1.94 7.55
N HIS A 739 39.22 3.03 8.19
CA HIS A 739 37.84 3.52 8.19
C HIS A 739 37.83 4.94 7.63
N TYR A 740 36.73 5.34 7.00
CA TYR A 740 36.59 6.68 6.44
C TYR A 740 35.49 7.45 7.17
N LEU A 741 35.74 8.71 7.52
CA LEU A 741 34.75 9.64 8.07
C LEU A 741 34.67 10.89 7.20
N GLN A 742 33.50 11.50 7.09
CA GLN A 742 33.28 12.70 6.26
C GLN A 742 32.88 13.89 7.13
N ALA A 743 33.69 14.94 7.11
CA ALA A 743 33.48 16.17 7.86
C ALA A 743 32.91 17.27 6.96
N LEU A 744 32.00 18.09 7.51
CA LEU A 744 31.29 19.16 6.78
C LEU A 744 31.69 20.55 7.30
N TYR A 745 32.07 21.43 6.38
CA TYR A 745 32.40 22.81 6.72
C TYR A 745 31.14 23.65 6.95
N VAL A 746 31.13 24.41 8.05
CA VAL A 746 30.10 25.39 8.37
C VAL A 746 30.72 26.78 8.33
N GLY A 747 30.28 27.58 7.37
CA GLY A 747 30.78 28.95 7.15
C GLY A 747 30.24 29.97 8.15
N GLU A 748 30.79 31.18 8.07
CA GLU A 748 30.44 32.28 8.98
C GLU A 748 29.38 33.23 8.39
N LYS A 749 29.10 33.15 7.08
CA LYS A 749 28.12 34.02 6.40
C LYS A 749 26.69 33.59 6.73
N THR A 750 25.89 34.51 7.25
CA THR A 750 24.48 34.27 7.58
C THR A 750 23.67 33.82 6.36
N VAL A 751 22.76 32.87 6.58
CA VAL A 751 21.74 32.48 5.60
C VAL A 751 20.81 33.67 5.34
N THR A 752 20.56 33.99 4.08
CA THR A 752 19.63 35.06 3.67
C THR A 752 18.30 34.47 3.23
N THR A 753 17.21 35.15 3.60
CA THR A 753 15.84 34.74 3.28
C THR A 753 15.08 35.93 2.70
N GLN A 754 14.37 35.72 1.60
CA GLN A 754 13.59 36.78 0.94
C GLN A 754 12.42 36.21 0.14
N ILE A 755 11.33 36.98 0.09
CA ILE A 755 10.21 36.70 -0.83
C ILE A 755 10.47 37.49 -2.12
N VAL A 756 10.49 36.78 -3.25
CA VAL A 756 10.69 37.35 -4.59
C VAL A 756 9.48 37.07 -5.47
N GLN A 757 9.24 37.93 -6.45
CA GLN A 757 8.19 37.73 -7.45
C GLN A 757 8.77 37.01 -8.67
N GLU A 758 8.28 35.81 -8.95
CA GLU A 758 8.65 35.02 -10.12
C GLU A 758 7.39 34.44 -10.77
N ASN A 759 7.24 34.59 -12.08
CA ASN A 759 6.05 34.14 -12.84
C ASN A 759 4.70 34.59 -12.24
N GLY A 760 4.68 35.77 -11.60
CA GLY A 760 3.46 36.37 -11.02
C GLY A 760 3.02 35.79 -9.67
N VAL A 761 3.88 35.02 -9.00
CA VAL A 761 3.62 34.48 -7.65
C VAL A 761 4.75 34.80 -6.68
N ASP A 762 4.40 34.88 -5.39
CA ASP A 762 5.37 35.02 -4.30
C ASP A 762 6.16 33.72 -4.09
N VAL A 763 7.49 33.81 -4.22
CA VAL A 763 8.44 32.71 -4.03
C VAL A 763 9.30 32.99 -2.80
N HIS A 764 9.31 32.05 -1.87
CA HIS A 764 10.22 32.06 -0.73
C HIS A 764 11.57 31.50 -1.18
N LEU A 765 12.61 32.34 -1.14
CA LEU A 765 13.97 32.00 -1.54
C LEU A 765 14.88 32.02 -0.30
N VAL A 766 15.67 30.96 -0.14
CA VAL A 766 16.75 30.86 0.83
C VAL A 766 18.08 30.71 0.10
N ASP A 767 19.09 31.49 0.52
CA ASP A 767 20.46 31.42 0.02
C ASP A 767 21.43 31.34 1.21
N ASN A 768 22.16 30.23 1.30
CA ASN A 768 23.13 29.98 2.37
C ASN A 768 24.58 30.36 2.01
N GLY A 769 24.78 30.95 0.82
CA GLY A 769 26.06 31.36 0.28
C GLY A 769 26.75 30.32 -0.62
N VAL A 770 26.27 29.07 -0.66
CA VAL A 770 26.82 28.00 -1.51
C VAL A 770 25.78 27.32 -2.40
N PHE A 771 24.50 27.34 -2.01
CA PHE A 771 23.37 26.98 -2.85
C PHE A 771 22.11 27.76 -2.45
N THR A 772 21.10 27.70 -3.32
CA THR A 772 19.80 28.33 -3.08
C THR A 772 18.67 27.32 -3.20
N PHE A 773 17.56 27.54 -2.49
CA PHE A 773 16.36 26.72 -2.62
C PHE A 773 15.07 27.52 -2.48
N LYS A 774 14.00 27.04 -3.12
CA LYS A 774 12.74 27.78 -3.28
C LYS A 774 11.49 26.96 -3.01
N ALA A 775 10.50 27.62 -2.41
CA ALA A 775 9.12 27.15 -2.30
C ALA A 775 8.13 28.28 -2.63
N ALA A 776 6.92 27.94 -3.07
CA ALA A 776 5.89 28.92 -3.40
C ALA A 776 4.55 28.49 -2.83
N ASN A 777 3.97 29.34 -1.97
CA ASN A 777 2.74 29.01 -1.24
C ASN A 777 1.56 28.74 -2.18
N SER A 778 1.50 29.39 -3.34
CA SER A 778 0.40 29.22 -4.31
C SER A 778 0.59 28.02 -5.25
N PHE A 779 1.78 27.42 -5.32
CA PHE A 779 2.10 26.39 -6.33
C PHE A 779 1.78 24.97 -5.85
N TYR A 780 2.62 24.40 -4.99
CA TYR A 780 2.57 22.99 -4.59
C TYR A 780 3.23 22.84 -3.21
N PRO A 781 2.79 21.90 -2.35
CA PRO A 781 3.31 21.77 -0.98
C PRO A 781 4.68 21.04 -0.93
N SER A 782 5.61 21.50 -1.76
CA SER A 782 6.95 20.93 -1.94
C SER A 782 8.00 22.03 -2.02
N LEU A 783 9.21 21.70 -1.61
CA LEU A 783 10.39 22.44 -2.06
C LEU A 783 10.65 22.10 -3.53
N TYR A 784 10.41 23.03 -4.45
CA TYR A 784 10.41 22.72 -5.89
C TYR A 784 11.75 22.95 -6.58
N SER A 785 12.67 23.73 -6.00
CA SER A 785 13.97 24.05 -6.59
C SER A 785 15.09 24.00 -5.54
N ILE A 786 16.21 23.38 -5.93
CA ILE A 786 17.49 23.42 -5.22
C ILE A 786 18.59 23.63 -6.27
N LYS A 787 19.28 24.76 -6.19
CA LYS A 787 20.26 25.17 -7.19
C LYS A 787 21.65 25.37 -6.60
N THR A 788 22.61 24.58 -7.07
CA THR A 788 24.06 24.78 -6.91
C THR A 788 24.61 25.39 -8.20
N LYS A 789 25.42 24.65 -8.97
CA LYS A 789 25.77 24.93 -10.37
C LYS A 789 24.69 24.49 -11.36
N ARG A 790 23.83 23.54 -10.95
CA ARG A 790 22.66 23.06 -11.69
C ARG A 790 21.40 23.13 -10.83
N GLU A 791 20.25 23.04 -11.48
CA GLU A 791 18.99 22.70 -10.81
C GLU A 791 18.96 21.19 -10.57
N TRP A 792 18.75 20.80 -9.32
CA TRP A 792 18.71 19.39 -8.92
C TRP A 792 17.31 18.80 -8.95
N LEU A 793 16.28 19.63 -8.78
CA LEU A 793 14.90 19.16 -8.69
C LEU A 793 14.17 19.32 -10.03
N HIS A 794 13.36 18.32 -10.36
CA HIS A 794 12.45 18.40 -11.49
C HIS A 794 11.09 18.88 -10.99
N HIS A 795 10.54 19.93 -11.63
CA HIS A 795 9.30 20.55 -11.20
C HIS A 795 8.48 21.11 -12.38
N SER A 796 7.21 21.42 -12.12
CA SER A 796 6.28 22.06 -13.07
C SER A 796 5.93 23.52 -12.72
N PHE A 797 6.63 24.11 -11.75
CA PHE A 797 6.41 25.51 -11.34
C PHE A 797 6.29 26.46 -12.55
N PRO A 798 5.25 27.32 -12.61
CA PRO A 798 4.33 27.67 -11.52
C PRO A 798 3.01 26.89 -11.49
N THR A 799 2.78 25.87 -12.32
CA THR A 799 1.47 25.19 -12.40
C THR A 799 1.59 23.68 -12.41
N ALA A 800 1.00 23.03 -11.42
CA ALA A 800 0.98 21.57 -11.33
C ALA A 800 -0.01 21.00 -12.36
N GLY A 801 0.33 19.84 -12.93
CA GLY A 801 -0.47 19.18 -13.96
C GLY A 801 -0.16 17.69 -14.04
N ALA A 802 -0.72 16.96 -14.99
CA ALA A 802 -0.41 15.53 -15.11
C ALA A 802 1.01 15.31 -15.63
N LYS A 803 1.74 14.37 -15.03
CA LYS A 803 3.02 13.87 -15.55
C LYS A 803 3.18 12.40 -15.19
N SER A 804 3.42 11.55 -16.20
CA SER A 804 3.48 10.09 -16.05
C SER A 804 2.28 9.53 -15.27
N TRP A 805 2.51 9.02 -14.05
CA TRP A 805 1.51 8.38 -13.20
C TRP A 805 0.75 9.39 -12.33
N TRP A 806 1.35 10.54 -12.07
CA TRP A 806 0.93 11.49 -11.05
C TRP A 806 0.05 12.61 -11.63
N ASN A 807 -1.01 12.95 -10.90
CA ASN A 807 -1.89 14.06 -11.24
C ASN A 807 -2.65 14.57 -9.99
N PRO A 808 -2.47 15.85 -9.58
CA PRO A 808 -1.51 16.81 -10.13
C PRO A 808 -0.08 16.50 -9.67
N TRP A 809 0.89 16.68 -10.58
CA TRP A 809 2.33 16.57 -10.34
C TRP A 809 2.95 17.97 -10.29
N GLY A 810 3.50 18.32 -9.11
CA GLY A 810 4.31 19.54 -8.89
C GLY A 810 5.82 19.31 -9.00
N GLY A 811 6.26 18.06 -8.80
CA GLY A 811 7.67 17.70 -8.66
C GLY A 811 8.26 18.12 -7.30
N GLY A 812 9.59 18.29 -7.25
CA GLY A 812 10.28 18.73 -6.05
C GLY A 812 10.42 17.69 -4.94
N LEU A 813 10.74 18.16 -3.73
CA LEU A 813 10.91 17.38 -2.50
C LEU A 813 9.75 17.67 -1.53
N MET A 814 9.08 16.61 -1.05
CA MET A 814 8.02 16.70 -0.04
C MET A 814 7.86 15.39 0.74
N THR A 815 7.20 15.47 1.89
CA THR A 815 6.69 14.35 2.67
C THR A 815 5.21 14.55 2.94
N ILE A 816 4.43 13.50 2.68
CA ILE A 816 2.98 13.44 2.93
C ILE A 816 2.65 12.17 3.70
N PRO A 817 1.46 12.04 4.30
CA PRO A 817 0.99 10.73 4.74
C PRO A 817 0.91 9.75 3.57
N ALA A 818 1.36 8.53 3.79
CA ALA A 818 1.24 7.45 2.83
C ALA A 818 -0.23 7.18 2.50
N ASN A 819 -0.47 6.62 1.31
CA ASN A 819 -1.78 6.21 0.80
C ASN A 819 -2.78 7.36 0.54
N LEU A 820 -2.36 8.63 0.62
CA LEU A 820 -3.15 9.77 0.15
C LEU A 820 -2.91 10.04 -1.34
N GLN A 821 -3.95 10.45 -2.06
CA GLN A 821 -3.77 11.00 -3.39
C GLN A 821 -3.12 12.38 -3.34
N LEU A 822 -2.26 12.65 -4.31
CA LEU A 822 -1.64 13.97 -4.47
C LEU A 822 -2.68 15.09 -4.67
N ARG A 823 -3.85 14.78 -5.24
CA ARG A 823 -4.97 15.74 -5.35
C ARG A 823 -5.47 16.17 -3.98
N THR A 824 -5.72 15.22 -3.09
CA THR A 824 -6.19 15.46 -1.73
C THR A 824 -5.24 16.39 -0.99
N VAL A 825 -3.93 16.18 -1.12
CA VAL A 825 -2.90 17.06 -0.53
C VAL A 825 -2.86 18.43 -1.23
N TYR A 826 -2.95 18.47 -2.56
CA TYR A 826 -2.90 19.70 -3.36
C TYR A 826 -4.05 20.67 -3.07
N GLU A 827 -5.24 20.14 -2.77
CA GLU A 827 -6.46 20.91 -2.49
C GLU A 827 -6.50 21.49 -1.06
N GLN A 828 -5.61 21.04 -0.16
CA GLN A 828 -5.54 21.55 1.21
C GLN A 828 -5.03 22.99 1.29
N LYS A 829 -5.47 23.67 2.35
CA LYS A 829 -4.91 24.97 2.74
C LYS A 829 -3.46 24.78 3.16
N ARG A 830 -2.62 25.71 2.72
CA ARG A 830 -1.17 25.69 2.97
C ARG A 830 -0.61 27.06 3.32
N GLN A 831 0.45 27.02 4.12
CA GLN A 831 1.19 28.19 4.55
C GLN A 831 2.70 27.93 4.42
N THR A 832 3.43 28.89 3.85
CA THR A 832 4.88 28.84 3.70
C THR A 832 5.49 29.98 4.49
N ASN A 833 6.49 29.71 5.32
CA ASN A 833 7.20 30.71 6.12
C ASN A 833 8.70 30.40 6.18
N PHE A 834 9.51 31.43 6.46
CA PHE A 834 10.89 31.22 6.90
C PHE A 834 10.92 30.77 8.35
N VAL A 835 11.86 29.91 8.69
CA VAL A 835 11.96 29.31 10.02
C VAL A 835 13.42 29.17 10.45
N THR A 836 13.62 29.13 11.76
CA THR A 836 14.89 28.78 12.39
C THR A 836 14.67 27.64 13.38
N ARG A 837 15.64 26.73 13.47
CA ARG A 837 15.66 25.61 14.43
C ARG A 837 17.05 25.44 15.01
N VAL A 838 17.13 24.78 16.17
CA VAL A 838 18.40 24.43 16.82
C VAL A 838 18.52 22.90 16.85
N ASP A 839 19.68 22.38 16.47
CA ASP A 839 19.91 20.93 16.50
C ASP A 839 20.33 20.41 17.89
N ASN A 840 20.49 19.09 18.01
CA ASN A 840 20.99 18.41 19.21
C ASN A 840 22.43 18.83 19.60
N TRP A 841 23.17 19.50 18.72
CA TRP A 841 24.51 20.02 18.92
C TRP A 841 24.57 21.55 19.12
N ASN A 842 23.40 22.20 19.28
CA ASN A 842 23.23 23.64 19.48
C ASN A 842 23.64 24.51 18.28
N GLN A 843 23.65 23.98 17.06
CA GLN A 843 23.82 24.77 15.86
C GLN A 843 22.49 25.39 15.42
N LYS A 844 22.54 26.61 14.87
CA LYS A 844 21.36 27.35 14.43
C LYS A 844 21.14 27.17 12.93
N TRP A 845 20.03 26.54 12.56
CA TRP A 845 19.64 26.23 11.20
C TRP A 845 18.56 27.19 10.71
N THR A 846 18.59 27.56 9.43
CA THR A 846 17.61 28.48 8.81
C THR A 846 17.08 27.87 7.51
N GLY A 847 15.81 28.11 7.22
CA GLY A 847 15.22 27.62 5.98
C GLY A 847 13.73 27.90 5.82
N ILE A 848 13.01 26.97 5.21
CA ILE A 848 11.58 27.08 4.87
C ILE A 848 10.77 26.05 5.66
N ARG A 849 9.60 26.47 6.16
CA ARG A 849 8.53 25.62 6.68
C ARG A 849 7.34 25.68 5.73
N ILE A 850 6.80 24.53 5.35
CA ILE A 850 5.55 24.40 4.60
C ILE A 850 4.56 23.61 5.45
N SER A 851 3.46 24.24 5.85
CA SER A 851 2.41 23.62 6.65
C SER A 851 1.16 23.34 5.80
N ILE A 852 0.58 22.16 5.96
CA ILE A 852 -0.63 21.69 5.28
C ILE A 852 -1.66 21.34 6.35
N THR A 853 -2.87 21.91 6.29
CA THR A 853 -3.94 21.62 7.26
C THR A 853 -5.12 20.95 6.58
N PHE A 854 -5.54 19.81 7.13
CA PHE A 854 -6.64 19.01 6.60
C PHE A 854 -7.97 19.39 7.27
N SER A 855 -8.93 19.90 6.50
CA SER A 855 -10.22 20.36 7.06
C SER A 855 -11.26 19.26 7.25
N ASP A 856 -11.29 18.29 6.34
CA ASP A 856 -12.44 17.42 6.10
C ASP A 856 -12.06 15.99 5.70
N HIS A 857 -10.77 15.64 5.78
CA HIS A 857 -10.32 14.28 5.52
C HIS A 857 -10.75 13.30 6.63
N PRO A 858 -11.31 12.12 6.34
CA PRO A 858 -11.83 11.18 7.35
C PRO A 858 -10.82 10.77 8.43
N ILE A 859 -9.54 10.67 8.07
CA ILE A 859 -8.45 10.26 8.97
C ILE A 859 -7.64 11.45 9.49
N TRP A 860 -7.47 12.50 8.68
CA TRP A 860 -6.51 13.58 8.94
C TRP A 860 -7.19 14.87 9.41
N LYS A 861 -8.50 14.83 9.66
CA LYS A 861 -9.29 16.00 10.05
C LYS A 861 -8.63 16.77 11.19
N ASN A 862 -8.45 18.08 10.99
CA ASN A 862 -7.78 19.04 11.87
C ASN A 862 -6.27 18.85 12.06
N ALA A 863 -5.66 17.80 11.51
CA ALA A 863 -4.22 17.63 11.58
C ALA A 863 -3.50 18.68 10.73
N THR A 864 -2.39 19.19 11.26
CA THR A 864 -1.48 20.06 10.53
C THR A 864 -0.14 19.36 10.34
N ILE A 865 0.32 19.26 9.10
CA ILE A 865 1.58 18.62 8.74
C ILE A 865 2.56 19.71 8.34
N SER A 866 3.63 19.86 9.09
CA SER A 866 4.66 20.87 8.87
C SER A 866 5.95 20.23 8.38
N GLN A 867 6.35 20.58 7.17
CA GLN A 867 7.57 20.13 6.53
C GLN A 867 8.65 21.21 6.67
N TYR A 868 9.83 20.82 7.14
CA TYR A 868 10.96 21.70 7.35
C TYR A 868 12.06 21.39 6.35
N PHE A 869 12.64 22.43 5.75
CA PHE A 869 13.76 22.37 4.83
C PHE A 869 14.82 23.34 5.31
N LEU A 870 15.90 22.83 5.91
CA LEU A 870 16.83 23.62 6.71
C LEU A 870 18.27 23.47 6.23
N THR A 871 19.05 24.53 6.37
CA THR A 871 20.48 24.51 6.06
C THR A 871 21.29 25.32 7.09
N LEU A 872 22.61 25.18 7.04
CA LEU A 872 23.58 25.95 7.80
C LEU A 872 24.32 26.96 6.90
N PRO A 873 24.76 28.10 7.45
CA PRO A 873 25.71 29.02 6.83
C PRO A 873 26.83 28.33 6.03
N GLY A 874 26.92 28.57 4.72
CA GLY A 874 28.02 28.10 3.87
C GLY A 874 28.23 26.58 3.82
N CYS A 875 27.29 25.78 4.31
CA CYS A 875 27.41 24.32 4.39
C CYS A 875 26.67 23.66 3.22
N MET A 876 27.30 22.70 2.54
CA MET A 876 26.69 21.94 1.44
C MET A 876 25.74 20.84 1.94
N LEU A 877 24.80 21.20 2.83
CA LEU A 877 23.84 20.30 3.44
C LEU A 877 22.46 20.96 3.51
N LEU A 878 21.47 20.25 2.97
CA LEU A 878 20.05 20.50 3.20
C LEU A 878 19.48 19.34 4.01
N THR A 879 18.76 19.66 5.07
CA THR A 879 18.07 18.68 5.90
C THR A 879 16.56 18.85 5.79
N HIS A 880 15.85 17.74 5.59
CA HIS A 880 14.39 17.71 5.53
C HIS A 880 13.80 16.80 6.60
N TYR A 881 12.82 17.29 7.35
CA TYR A 881 12.03 16.48 8.27
C TYR A 881 10.60 17.04 8.38
N THR A 882 9.69 16.24 8.93
CA THR A 882 8.26 16.56 9.01
C THR A 882 7.76 16.40 10.43
N GLU A 883 6.91 17.32 10.88
CA GLU A 883 6.23 17.29 12.18
C GLU A 883 4.71 17.20 11.93
N LEU A 884 4.02 16.40 12.75
CA LEU A 884 2.56 16.34 12.80
C LEU A 884 2.04 17.05 14.06
N GLU A 885 1.42 18.19 13.81
CA GLU A 885 0.81 19.10 14.78
C GLU A 885 -0.72 18.92 14.86
N ASP A 886 -1.32 19.36 15.97
CA ASP A 886 -2.78 19.43 16.19
C ASP A 886 -3.53 18.14 15.81
N ARG A 887 -3.02 17.01 16.31
CA ARG A 887 -3.50 15.67 15.97
C ARG A 887 -4.37 15.05 17.06
N GLN A 888 -5.22 14.10 16.65
CA GLN A 888 -5.81 13.13 17.57
C GLN A 888 -4.91 11.89 17.65
N ASP A 889 -4.66 11.38 18.86
CA ASP A 889 -3.94 10.11 19.04
C ASP A 889 -4.67 8.98 18.31
N ARG A 890 -3.94 8.16 17.54
CA ARG A 890 -4.51 7.05 16.77
C ARG A 890 -3.94 5.71 17.19
N ILE A 891 -4.73 4.66 16.96
CA ILE A 891 -4.36 3.27 17.20
C ILE A 891 -3.82 2.62 15.93
N ASP A 892 -4.32 3.03 14.76
CA ASP A 892 -3.89 2.53 13.47
C ASP A 892 -2.47 3.03 13.15
N GLU A 893 -1.61 2.11 12.70
CA GLU A 893 -0.30 2.47 12.16
C GLU A 893 -0.47 3.32 10.90
N GLN A 894 0.30 4.40 10.80
CA GLN A 894 0.35 5.27 9.63
C GLN A 894 1.81 5.49 9.25
N GLU A 895 2.08 5.83 8.00
CA GLU A 895 3.44 6.06 7.51
C GLU A 895 3.53 7.45 6.86
N TRP A 896 4.69 8.07 6.98
CA TRP A 896 5.16 9.12 6.09
C TRP A 896 5.60 8.51 4.76
N LEU A 897 5.29 9.19 3.66
CA LEU A 897 5.84 8.96 2.32
C LEU A 897 6.62 10.21 1.93
N MET A 898 7.94 10.12 1.98
CA MET A 898 8.82 11.15 1.41
C MET A 898 9.04 10.83 -0.08
N GLY A 899 8.89 11.84 -0.93
CA GLY A 899 9.17 11.77 -2.36
C GLY A 899 10.02 12.95 -2.81
N CYS A 900 11.03 12.67 -3.65
CA CYS A 900 11.88 13.67 -4.28
C CYS A 900 12.00 13.40 -5.77
N PHE A 901 11.62 14.38 -6.62
CA PHE A 901 11.79 14.29 -8.07
C PHE A 901 13.03 15.05 -8.51
N PHE A 902 13.99 14.34 -9.09
CA PHE A 902 15.27 14.90 -9.52
C PHE A 902 15.26 15.25 -11.00
N ASN A 903 15.95 16.34 -11.34
CA ASN A 903 16.33 16.62 -12.72
C ASN A 903 17.48 15.67 -13.11
N ARG A 904 17.15 14.66 -13.92
CA ARG A 904 18.03 13.56 -14.31
C ARG A 904 19.07 13.89 -15.38
N ASP A 905 19.00 15.05 -16.01
CA ASP A 905 19.83 15.36 -17.17
C ASP A 905 21.32 15.18 -16.83
N GLN A 906 22.02 14.32 -17.57
CA GLN A 906 23.45 14.00 -17.37
C GLN A 906 23.82 13.50 -15.97
N LEU A 907 22.87 12.90 -15.24
CA LEU A 907 23.14 12.30 -13.94
C LEU A 907 23.48 10.81 -14.06
N PHE A 908 24.41 10.38 -13.22
CA PHE A 908 24.72 8.98 -12.97
C PHE A 908 24.30 8.60 -11.54
N LEU A 909 23.51 7.54 -11.41
CA LEU A 909 23.20 6.93 -10.12
C LEU A 909 24.27 5.89 -9.78
N TYR A 910 24.82 6.00 -8.58
CA TYR A 910 25.67 5.01 -7.94
C TYR A 910 24.89 4.46 -6.73
N PRO A 911 24.21 3.32 -6.89
CA PRO A 911 23.25 2.85 -5.90
C PRO A 911 23.96 2.13 -4.74
N THR A 912 25.19 1.62 -4.97
CA THR A 912 26.02 0.94 -3.96
C THR A 912 27.20 1.81 -3.47
N ASP A 913 27.93 1.33 -2.47
CA ASP A 913 29.16 1.93 -1.96
C ASP A 913 30.35 1.80 -2.93
N SER A 914 30.33 0.73 -3.73
CA SER A 914 31.26 0.50 -4.84
C SER A 914 31.12 1.55 -5.95
N ASN A 915 32.26 1.92 -6.54
CA ASN A 915 32.32 2.78 -7.72
C ASN A 915 32.35 1.96 -9.04
N GLN A 916 32.25 0.64 -8.97
CA GLN A 916 32.39 -0.24 -10.13
C GLN A 916 31.15 -0.25 -11.03
N LEU A 917 29.99 0.13 -10.48
CA LEU A 917 28.71 0.11 -11.19
C LEU A 917 28.04 1.48 -11.07
N SER A 918 27.65 2.03 -12.21
CA SER A 918 26.88 3.27 -12.30
C SER A 918 25.82 3.15 -13.38
N PHE A 919 24.81 3.99 -13.27
CA PHE A 919 23.63 3.99 -14.11
C PHE A 919 23.42 5.39 -14.67
N GLN A 920 23.64 5.55 -15.98
CA GLN A 920 23.30 6.80 -16.66
C GLN A 920 21.77 6.94 -16.67
N LEU A 921 21.29 8.08 -16.18
CA LEU A 921 19.87 8.39 -16.16
C LEU A 921 19.43 9.03 -17.48
N GLY A 922 18.17 8.80 -17.86
CA GLY A 922 17.51 9.33 -19.04
C GLY A 922 17.38 8.34 -20.21
N GLU A 923 18.06 7.20 -20.15
CA GLU A 923 18.14 6.24 -21.27
C GLU A 923 17.12 5.11 -21.18
N ARG A 924 16.61 4.77 -19.98
CA ARG A 924 15.74 3.60 -19.77
C ARG A 924 14.79 3.71 -18.59
N THR A 925 13.78 2.83 -18.56
CA THR A 925 12.93 2.61 -17.39
C THR A 925 13.60 1.64 -16.44
N GLN A 926 13.74 2.02 -15.17
CA GLN A 926 14.44 1.21 -14.18
C GLN A 926 13.99 1.57 -12.76
N THR A 927 14.02 0.58 -11.88
CA THR A 927 13.71 0.73 -10.45
C THR A 927 14.85 0.17 -9.64
N PHE A 928 15.29 0.92 -8.63
CA PHE A 928 16.31 0.53 -7.66
C PHE A 928 15.71 0.57 -6.26
N ALA A 929 15.51 -0.58 -5.61
CA ALA A 929 14.91 -0.65 -4.28
C ALA A 929 15.61 -1.65 -3.35
N GLY A 930 15.30 -1.54 -2.06
CA GLY A 930 15.86 -2.42 -1.03
C GLY A 930 17.39 -2.30 -0.95
N ASN A 931 18.11 -3.42 -0.89
CA ASN A 931 19.57 -3.44 -0.80
C ASN A 931 20.31 -3.13 -2.11
N GLN A 932 19.60 -2.83 -3.21
CA GLN A 932 20.27 -2.13 -4.31
C GLN A 932 20.78 -0.76 -3.87
N LEU A 933 20.12 -0.16 -2.87
CA LEU A 933 20.46 1.14 -2.33
C LEU A 933 21.21 0.99 -1.03
N GLU A 934 22.47 1.41 -1.04
CA GLU A 934 23.23 1.58 0.18
C GLU A 934 22.62 2.65 1.08
N LYS A 935 23.04 2.69 2.35
CA LYS A 935 22.57 3.72 3.30
C LYS A 935 22.80 5.15 2.79
N VAL A 936 23.77 5.30 1.88
CA VAL A 936 24.09 6.54 1.20
C VAL A 936 24.05 6.30 -0.32
N ALA A 937 23.01 6.81 -0.97
CA ALA A 937 22.94 6.80 -2.43
C ALA A 937 23.64 8.05 -3.01
N ARG A 938 24.24 7.91 -4.19
CA ARG A 938 25.03 8.98 -4.84
C ARG A 938 24.51 9.28 -6.24
N LEU A 939 24.21 10.54 -6.51
CA LEU A 939 23.85 11.06 -7.82
C LEU A 939 24.96 11.99 -8.30
N TYR A 940 25.74 11.56 -9.29
CA TYR A 940 26.89 12.30 -9.80
C TYR A 940 26.57 12.97 -11.14
N CYS A 941 26.97 14.24 -11.27
CA CYS A 941 26.91 15.02 -12.50
C CYS A 941 28.34 15.29 -12.99
N GLU A 942 28.71 14.71 -14.13
CA GLU A 942 30.05 14.91 -14.72
C GLU A 942 30.29 16.36 -15.16
N GLU A 943 29.28 17.03 -15.76
CA GLU A 943 29.42 18.40 -16.28
C GLU A 943 29.72 19.42 -15.17
N THR A 944 29.02 19.32 -14.04
CA THR A 944 29.21 20.24 -12.92
C THR A 944 30.30 19.79 -11.95
N ASP A 945 30.78 18.55 -12.09
CA ASP A 945 31.66 17.85 -11.17
C ASP A 945 31.12 17.86 -9.73
N GLU A 946 29.83 17.55 -9.58
CA GLU A 946 29.11 17.54 -8.29
C GLU A 946 28.41 16.21 -8.06
N THR A 947 28.52 15.67 -6.84
CA THR A 947 27.73 14.54 -6.34
C THR A 947 26.72 15.04 -5.32
N LEU A 948 25.45 14.65 -5.47
CA LEU A 948 24.44 14.69 -4.42
C LEU A 948 24.42 13.34 -3.70
N LEU A 949 24.67 13.37 -2.40
CA LEU A 949 24.57 12.25 -1.47
C LEU A 949 23.23 12.31 -0.73
N LEU A 950 22.50 11.21 -0.74
CA LEU A 950 21.29 11.04 0.05
C LEU A 950 21.61 10.12 1.23
N ALA A 951 21.83 10.71 2.41
CA ALA A 951 22.04 9.95 3.63
C ALA A 951 20.70 9.63 4.30
N ARG A 952 20.39 8.33 4.38
CA ARG A 952 19.10 7.81 4.83
C ARG A 952 19.01 7.70 6.36
N PRO A 953 17.87 8.07 6.98
CA PRO A 953 17.59 7.76 8.37
C PRO A 953 17.56 6.25 8.69
N LYS A 954 17.72 5.89 9.97
CA LYS A 954 17.87 4.48 10.41
C LYS A 954 16.59 3.66 10.28
N HIS A 955 15.41 4.27 10.43
CA HIS A 955 14.12 3.58 10.49
C HIS A 955 13.30 3.70 9.20
N GLN A 956 13.93 4.13 8.11
CA GLN A 956 13.29 4.14 6.80
C GLN A 956 12.98 2.74 6.29
N ARG A 957 11.89 2.65 5.53
CA ARG A 957 11.41 1.47 4.84
C ARG A 957 11.27 1.72 3.37
N LYS A 958 11.41 0.65 2.58
CA LYS A 958 11.15 0.62 1.14
C LYS A 958 11.77 1.83 0.40
N PRO A 959 13.07 2.13 0.59
CA PRO A 959 13.74 3.16 -0.20
C PRO A 959 13.73 2.71 -1.67
N GLU A 960 13.41 3.62 -2.57
CA GLU A 960 13.28 3.32 -3.99
C GLU A 960 13.71 4.52 -4.83
N PHE A 961 14.63 4.30 -5.79
CA PHE A 961 14.77 5.17 -6.94
C PHE A 961 13.99 4.58 -8.10
N TYR A 962 13.11 5.37 -8.69
CA TYR A 962 12.30 4.99 -9.83
C TYR A 962 12.58 5.93 -11.00
N GLU A 963 12.84 5.37 -12.16
CA GLU A 963 12.99 6.09 -13.42
C GLU A 963 12.04 5.55 -14.47
N ASN A 964 11.42 6.45 -15.20
CA ASN A 964 10.84 6.17 -16.51
C ASN A 964 11.16 7.32 -17.47
N LYS A 965 10.63 7.27 -18.69
CA LYS A 965 10.91 8.31 -19.68
C LYS A 965 10.52 9.76 -19.31
N ASP A 966 9.71 9.99 -18.29
CA ASP A 966 9.21 11.33 -17.93
C ASP A 966 9.82 11.87 -16.64
N VAL A 967 10.16 10.99 -15.68
CA VAL A 967 10.62 11.37 -14.34
C VAL A 967 11.70 10.45 -13.80
N PHE A 968 12.48 10.99 -12.87
CA PHE A 968 13.35 10.23 -11.96
C PHE A 968 13.03 10.66 -10.54
N SER A 969 12.71 9.71 -9.66
CA SER A 969 12.27 9.99 -8.30
C SER A 969 12.93 9.10 -7.28
N TYR A 970 13.16 9.63 -6.08
CA TYR A 970 13.47 8.87 -4.87
C TYR A 970 12.26 8.88 -3.93
N MET A 971 11.87 7.72 -3.42
CA MET A 971 10.78 7.56 -2.46
C MET A 971 11.22 6.73 -1.26
N SER A 972 10.67 7.03 -0.08
CA SER A 972 10.89 6.24 1.12
C SER A 972 9.73 6.38 2.10
N ARG A 973 9.53 5.37 2.94
CA ARG A 973 8.48 5.35 3.97
C ARG A 973 9.05 5.35 5.39
N GLU A 974 8.31 5.91 6.33
CA GLU A 974 8.66 5.90 7.76
C GLU A 974 7.39 5.82 8.61
N THR A 975 7.34 4.92 9.59
CA THR A 975 6.17 4.81 10.48
C THR A 975 6.05 6.05 11.37
N ILE A 976 4.82 6.56 11.52
CA ILE A 976 4.50 7.70 12.37
C ILE A 976 4.36 7.23 13.82
N ASP A 977 5.16 7.79 14.73
CA ASP A 977 4.97 7.59 16.17
C ASP A 977 3.87 8.51 16.70
N TRP A 978 2.71 7.94 17.00
CA TRP A 978 1.55 8.66 17.52
C TRP A 978 1.66 9.02 19.02
N HIS A 979 2.55 8.38 19.78
CA HIS A 979 2.62 8.52 21.24
C HIS A 979 3.89 9.23 21.74
N GLY A 980 4.80 9.57 20.84
CA GLY A 980 5.91 10.52 21.03
C GLY A 980 5.69 11.82 20.26
N PRO A 981 6.70 12.72 20.17
CA PRO A 981 6.67 13.79 19.18
C PRO A 981 6.61 13.14 17.79
N ALA A 982 5.50 13.32 17.05
CA ALA A 982 5.30 12.71 15.73
C ALA A 982 6.12 13.46 14.67
N VAL A 983 7.43 13.23 14.75
CA VAL A 983 8.45 13.90 13.97
C VAL A 983 9.21 12.83 13.20
N SER A 984 9.26 12.97 11.87
CA SER A 984 10.04 12.09 11.02
C SER A 984 11.54 12.28 11.29
N GLN A 985 12.34 11.25 11.09
CA GLN A 985 13.78 11.42 11.17
C GLN A 985 14.31 12.34 10.05
N PRO A 986 15.36 13.14 10.30
CA PRO A 986 15.87 14.07 9.29
C PRO A 986 16.59 13.37 8.14
N HIS A 987 16.18 13.69 6.92
CA HIS A 987 16.82 13.28 5.68
C HIS A 987 17.89 14.29 5.32
N SER A 988 19.11 13.84 5.03
CA SER A 988 20.23 14.72 4.72
C SER A 988 20.63 14.60 3.25
N PHE A 989 20.61 15.74 2.56
CA PHE A 989 21.03 15.92 1.18
C PHE A 989 22.34 16.70 1.17
N VAL A 990 23.44 16.05 0.80
CA VAL A 990 24.78 16.64 0.85
C VAL A 990 25.35 16.79 -0.54
N TRP A 991 25.91 17.95 -0.86
CA TRP A 991 26.62 18.17 -2.13
C TRP A 991 28.13 18.15 -1.92
N ALA A 992 28.83 17.39 -2.76
CA ALA A 992 30.28 17.26 -2.73
C ALA A 992 30.86 17.44 -4.13
N LYS A 993 32.11 17.88 -4.22
CA LYS A 993 32.84 17.96 -5.49
C LYS A 993 33.36 16.59 -5.89
N GLY A 994 33.27 16.24 -7.18
CA GLY A 994 33.71 14.96 -7.71
C GLY A 994 32.83 13.79 -7.25
N LEU A 995 33.22 12.57 -7.62
CA LEU A 995 32.54 11.34 -7.19
C LEU A 995 32.88 11.06 -5.72
N ALA A 996 31.95 11.44 -4.82
CA ALA A 996 32.16 11.34 -3.38
C ALA A 996 32.17 9.88 -2.87
N ARG A 997 32.83 9.64 -1.74
CA ARG A 997 32.79 8.36 -1.04
C ARG A 997 31.41 8.11 -0.42
N ALA A 998 30.96 6.85 -0.45
CA ALA A 998 29.71 6.44 0.16
C ALA A 998 29.81 6.22 1.69
N GLU A 999 30.99 5.92 2.21
CA GLU A 999 31.22 5.66 3.64
C GLU A 999 31.60 6.93 4.43
N GLY A 1000 31.26 6.94 5.72
CA GLY A 1000 31.68 7.97 6.67
C GLY A 1000 30.65 9.07 6.94
N TRP A 1001 29.43 8.90 6.44
CA TRP A 1001 28.29 9.82 6.60
C TRP A 1001 27.31 9.39 7.72
N GLU A 1002 27.57 8.27 8.40
CA GLU A 1002 26.64 7.62 9.33
C GLU A 1002 26.23 8.52 10.49
N TRP A 1003 27.09 9.47 10.86
CA TRP A 1003 26.83 10.44 11.92
C TRP A 1003 25.66 11.39 11.58
N LEU A 1004 25.31 11.60 10.31
CA LEU A 1004 24.13 12.40 9.94
C LEU A 1004 22.83 11.76 10.42
N SER A 1005 22.81 10.44 10.64
CA SER A 1005 21.64 9.73 11.16
C SER A 1005 21.34 10.00 12.63
N SER A 1006 22.22 10.71 13.35
CA SER A 1006 21.97 11.16 14.73
C SER A 1006 21.57 12.63 14.84
N LEU A 1007 21.43 13.34 13.71
CA LEU A 1007 20.93 14.72 13.70
C LEU A 1007 19.47 14.72 14.18
N GLN A 1008 19.17 15.61 15.14
CA GLN A 1008 17.82 15.84 15.66
C GLN A 1008 17.62 17.34 15.89
N PHE A 1009 16.39 17.83 15.74
CA PHE A 1009 16.04 19.22 16.03
C PHE A 1009 15.28 19.30 17.36
N LYS A 1010 15.58 20.34 18.15
CA LYS A 1010 14.88 20.64 19.40
C LYS A 1010 13.66 21.53 19.09
N GLU A 1011 12.57 21.29 19.80
CA GLU A 1011 11.49 22.27 19.92
C GLU A 1011 12.02 23.49 20.68
N GLU A 1012 11.70 24.70 20.20
CA GLU A 1012 12.04 25.97 20.90
C GLU A 1012 11.07 26.23 22.06
#